data_AF-A0A8C9X8I0-F1
#
_entry.id   AF-A0A8C9X8I0-F1
#
_cell.length_a   1.000
_cell.length_b   1.000
_cell.length_c   1.000
_cell.angle_alpha   90.00
_cell.angle_beta   90.00
_cell.angle_gamma   90.00
#
_symmetry.space_group_name_H-M   'P 1'
#
loop_
_entity.id
_entity.type
_entity.pdbx_description
1 polymer ?
#
loop_
_entity_poly.entity_id
_entity_poly.type
_entity_poly.pdbx_seq_one_letter_code
_entity_poly.pdbx_strand_id
1 'polypeptide(L)'
;MRTISLGVVWLCLGLSLDALSLNGQRRETVDGEKTGTAIRGEKLLKRVRRGWMWNQFFLQEEYTGSDYQYIGKLQSDQDNGSGLVKYVLSGEGAGTLFVLDENNGDLHATRRLDREEKAFYILKATVVNKRTGQKLEPETEFTVKLHDINDNEPQFSREVYIGSVPERSDIGTSVIQVTATDADDSMYGNSAKLVYSISQGHPYFSVDPNTGVIQTALGPDDMDREQREHYQVVIEAKDMAGQRGGLTGSTTINITLTDVNDNPPRFTQSIYQFRVPESSVSGTPVGRILATDRDIGMNAEMYFTIVSGDGMDMFDISTDKDTQEGVITVSKPLDFEKKPSYTVEIQVQNTQVDPRFMSAGSKDMATVRIGVEDVDEPPLFDKASYLMEVKEDAAVGVAVGSVSAMDPDAARSMVKYSIDRRTDMDRLFNIHSGNGSVFLLRSLDREETAWHNISVIATEFNNPRQSSHVPVYIRLLDINDNAPTFATTYETYVCERTKAGQRIQTVSAVDADEPSMGHKFFFSLAPEGTHRSNFTVRDNGDNTAGILTRRASYSRLHQSIYLVPVVITDGDYPMQSSTGTLTVRVCTCDREGNMELCNAEALSSSPGLSTGALIAILLCAIILLMIVVLFTALKRQRKKEPLIISKEDVRDNVVSYNDEGGGEEDTQAFDIGALRHPDAAAAVLEESAKQRRDIIPSDTLLYPVFCIENWT
;
A
#
# COMPACT_ATOMS: atom_id res chain seq x y z
N MET A 1 -48.99 34.46 11.83
CA MET A 1 -49.19 35.26 13.06
C MET A 1 -47.98 36.18 13.24
N ARG A 2 -48.17 37.37 13.85
CA ARG A 2 -47.19 38.24 14.56
C ARG A 2 -45.77 38.39 13.96
N THR A 3 -45.38 39.53 13.36
CA THR A 3 -45.11 40.88 13.93
C THR A 3 -44.01 40.96 15.00
N ILE A 4 -43.08 41.91 14.80
CA ILE A 4 -42.30 42.76 15.76
C ILE A 4 -40.85 42.93 15.20
N SER A 5 -40.13 44.06 15.23
CA SER A 5 -40.37 45.53 15.27
C SER A 5 -39.23 46.21 16.07
N LEU A 6 -38.61 47.28 15.52
CA LEU A 6 -37.60 48.19 16.15
C LEU A 6 -36.25 47.52 16.49
N GLY A 7 -35.08 48.20 16.56
CA GLY A 7 -34.68 49.62 16.42
C GLY A 7 -33.34 49.84 17.18
N VAL A 8 -32.63 50.98 17.24
CA VAL A 8 -32.68 52.35 16.67
C VAL A 8 -31.24 52.94 16.77
N VAL A 9 -30.86 53.98 15.98
CA VAL A 9 -29.98 55.16 16.28
C VAL A 9 -29.05 55.53 15.09
N TRP A 10 -28.66 56.78 14.77
CA TRP A 10 -29.24 58.14 14.62
C TRP A 10 -28.08 59.07 14.15
N LEU A 11 -28.39 60.22 13.51
CA LEU A 11 -27.54 61.43 13.26
C LEU A 11 -26.56 61.55 12.05
N CYS A 12 -27.11 62.06 10.94
CA CYS A 12 -26.92 63.43 10.40
C CYS A 12 -25.61 63.97 9.71
N LEU A 13 -25.88 64.86 8.72
CA LEU A 13 -25.03 65.82 7.96
C LEU A 13 -24.21 65.22 6.79
N GLY A 14 -24.28 65.72 5.54
CA GLY A 14 -25.21 66.69 4.92
C GLY A 14 -24.74 67.23 3.54
N LEU A 15 -25.69 67.73 2.71
CA LEU A 15 -25.53 68.53 1.45
C LEU A 15 -25.00 67.77 0.20
N SER A 16 -25.79 67.53 -0.86
CA SER A 16 -26.26 68.42 -1.98
C SER A 16 -25.31 68.40 -3.20
N LEU A 17 -25.70 68.42 -4.49
CA LEU A 17 -26.96 68.76 -5.18
C LEU A 17 -27.24 67.81 -6.37
N ASP A 18 -28.51 67.70 -6.77
CA ASP A 18 -28.96 67.22 -8.09
C ASP A 18 -29.63 68.36 -8.88
N ALA A 19 -29.45 68.38 -10.21
CA ALA A 19 -30.23 69.18 -11.16
C ALA A 19 -30.23 68.46 -12.54
N LEU A 20 -31.23 67.63 -12.86
CA LEU A 20 -32.54 67.96 -13.43
C LEU A 20 -32.53 68.78 -14.75
N SER A 21 -32.96 68.08 -15.80
CA SER A 21 -33.31 68.61 -17.13
C SER A 21 -34.59 69.43 -17.10
N LEU A 22 -34.71 70.43 -17.97
CA LEU A 22 -35.92 71.23 -18.17
C LEU A 22 -36.18 71.48 -19.66
N ASN A 23 -37.33 71.01 -20.13
CA ASN A 23 -37.82 71.18 -21.49
C ASN A 23 -38.81 72.36 -21.52
N GLY A 24 -38.64 73.32 -22.45
CA GLY A 24 -39.36 74.60 -22.44
C GLY A 24 -40.27 74.80 -23.64
N GLN A 25 -41.59 74.85 -23.41
CA GLN A 25 -42.60 75.16 -24.43
C GLN A 25 -43.07 76.63 -24.39
N ARG A 26 -43.81 77.02 -25.42
CA ARG A 26 -44.03 78.39 -25.93
C ARG A 26 -45.39 78.98 -25.54
N ARG A 27 -45.47 80.24 -25.08
CA ARG A 27 -46.48 81.25 -25.52
C ARG A 27 -46.33 82.68 -24.95
N GLU A 28 -46.63 83.66 -25.83
CA GLU A 28 -47.27 85.00 -25.69
C GLU A 28 -47.32 85.66 -24.28
N THR A 29 -46.96 86.94 -24.07
CA THR A 29 -47.73 88.14 -24.49
C THR A 29 -47.00 89.52 -24.33
N VAL A 30 -47.27 90.45 -25.29
CA VAL A 30 -47.69 91.88 -25.15
C VAL A 30 -46.78 93.00 -24.52
N ASP A 31 -46.61 94.07 -25.32
CA ASP A 31 -46.34 95.52 -25.11
C ASP A 31 -45.08 96.12 -24.42
N GLY A 32 -44.59 97.22 -25.03
CA GLY A 32 -43.68 98.20 -24.42
C GLY A 32 -42.84 99.05 -25.41
N GLU A 33 -43.38 100.16 -25.93
CA GLU A 33 -42.64 101.12 -26.78
C GLU A 33 -41.47 101.83 -26.07
N LYS A 34 -40.40 102.15 -26.81
CA LYS A 34 -39.89 103.55 -26.94
C LYS A 34 -38.85 103.77 -28.04
N THR A 35 -38.83 105.00 -28.54
CA THR A 35 -38.05 105.52 -29.69
C THR A 35 -36.74 106.18 -29.26
N GLY A 36 -35.75 106.34 -30.17
CA GLY A 36 -34.50 107.04 -29.83
C GLY A 36 -33.37 107.07 -30.87
N THR A 37 -33.56 107.82 -31.97
CA THR A 37 -32.57 108.55 -32.81
C THR A 37 -31.05 108.26 -32.74
N ALA A 38 -30.43 108.15 -33.92
CA ALA A 38 -28.98 108.08 -34.12
C ALA A 38 -28.23 109.41 -33.85
N ILE A 39 -26.97 109.30 -33.42
CA ILE A 39 -25.92 110.31 -33.67
C ILE A 39 -24.65 109.61 -34.17
N ARG A 40 -24.13 110.09 -35.30
CA ARG A 40 -22.91 109.60 -35.95
C ARG A 40 -21.70 110.38 -35.44
N GLY A 41 -20.72 109.70 -34.86
CA GLY A 41 -19.47 110.28 -34.37
C GLY A 41 -18.26 109.48 -34.83
N GLU A 42 -17.64 109.88 -35.94
CA GLU A 42 -16.49 109.18 -36.51
C GLU A 42 -15.25 109.38 -35.63
N LYS A 43 -14.83 108.33 -34.91
CA LYS A 43 -13.45 108.19 -34.43
C LYS A 43 -12.71 107.19 -35.31
N LEU A 44 -11.76 107.70 -36.08
CA LEU A 44 -10.75 106.92 -36.82
C LEU A 44 -9.92 106.08 -35.83
N LEU A 45 -10.35 104.85 -35.59
CA LEU A 45 -9.56 103.85 -34.89
C LEU A 45 -8.55 103.23 -35.87
N LYS A 46 -7.26 103.36 -35.54
CA LYS A 46 -6.16 102.68 -36.26
C LYS A 46 -6.51 101.20 -36.42
N ARG A 47 -6.56 100.71 -37.66
CA ARG A 47 -6.73 99.29 -37.97
C ARG A 47 -5.48 98.54 -37.52
N VAL A 48 -5.54 97.93 -36.34
CA VAL A 48 -4.55 96.93 -35.93
C VAL A 48 -4.65 95.79 -36.94
N ARG A 49 -3.51 95.40 -37.54
CA ARG A 49 -3.44 94.27 -38.47
C ARG A 49 -3.97 93.03 -37.75
N ARG A 50 -5.12 92.51 -38.19
CA ARG A 50 -5.54 91.16 -37.83
C ARG A 50 -4.65 90.21 -38.63
N GLY A 51 -4.07 89.22 -37.95
CA GLY A 51 -3.57 88.03 -38.63
C GLY A 51 -4.70 87.33 -39.38
N TRP A 52 -4.32 86.39 -40.24
CA TRP A 52 -5.24 85.63 -41.08
C TRP A 52 -6.38 85.02 -40.26
N MET A 53 -7.63 85.23 -40.69
CA MET A 53 -8.81 84.68 -39.99
C MET A 53 -8.93 83.15 -40.11
N TRP A 54 -8.12 82.54 -40.98
CA TRP A 54 -8.00 81.10 -41.17
C TRP A 54 -6.52 80.75 -41.19
N ASN A 55 -6.02 80.13 -40.13
CA ASN A 55 -4.65 79.58 -40.03
C ASN A 55 -4.63 78.05 -40.21
N GLN A 56 -5.72 77.47 -40.69
CA GLN A 56 -5.86 76.05 -40.97
C GLN A 56 -6.51 75.88 -42.35
N PHE A 57 -5.87 75.05 -43.18
CA PHE A 57 -6.48 74.47 -44.37
C PHE A 57 -6.79 73.01 -44.10
N PHE A 58 -7.83 72.50 -44.76
CA PHE A 58 -8.23 71.12 -44.70
C PHE A 58 -8.13 70.51 -46.10
N LEU A 59 -7.47 69.36 -46.19
CA LEU A 59 -7.35 68.57 -47.41
C LEU A 59 -7.90 67.19 -47.10
N GLN A 60 -8.84 66.70 -47.90
CA GLN A 60 -9.28 65.31 -47.74
C GLN A 60 -8.17 64.39 -48.26
N GLU A 61 -7.91 63.29 -47.56
CA GLU A 61 -6.98 62.26 -48.05
C GLU A 61 -7.58 61.44 -49.20
N GLU A 62 -7.03 60.25 -49.46
CA GLU A 62 -7.03 59.61 -50.77
C GLU A 62 -8.41 59.30 -51.38
N TYR A 63 -9.01 60.30 -52.05
CA TYR A 63 -10.18 60.07 -52.91
C TYR A 63 -10.22 60.92 -54.19
N THR A 64 -9.86 60.26 -55.29
CA THR A 64 -10.18 60.62 -56.68
C THR A 64 -9.71 62.01 -57.15
N GLY A 65 -8.43 62.11 -57.55
CA GLY A 65 -7.88 63.30 -58.20
C GLY A 65 -6.58 63.03 -58.96
N SER A 66 -6.10 64.06 -59.64
CA SER A 66 -4.70 64.17 -60.09
C SER A 66 -3.78 64.32 -58.88
N ASP A 67 -2.52 63.90 -59.00
CA ASP A 67 -1.49 64.05 -57.96
C ASP A 67 -1.34 65.52 -57.50
N TYR A 68 -1.60 66.46 -58.41
CA TYR A 68 -1.67 67.88 -58.12
C TYR A 68 -3.09 68.27 -57.62
N GLN A 69 -3.23 68.66 -56.35
CA GLN A 69 -4.51 68.95 -55.71
C GLN A 69 -4.51 70.36 -55.08
N TYR A 70 -5.50 71.19 -55.40
CA TYR A 70 -5.62 72.54 -54.85
C TYR A 70 -6.15 72.53 -53.41
N ILE A 71 -5.44 73.16 -52.50
CA ILE A 71 -5.74 73.23 -51.05
C ILE A 71 -6.47 74.53 -50.70
N GLY A 72 -6.09 75.63 -51.33
CA GLY A 72 -6.60 76.97 -51.00
C GLY A 72 -5.69 78.07 -51.54
N LYS A 73 -5.99 79.32 -51.17
CA LYS A 73 -5.26 80.50 -51.65
C LYS A 73 -4.81 81.39 -50.50
N LEU A 74 -3.56 81.81 -50.56
CA LEU A 74 -3.00 82.85 -49.72
C LEU A 74 -3.06 84.18 -50.49
N GLN A 75 -3.81 85.16 -49.99
CA GLN A 75 -3.88 86.52 -50.53
C GLN A 75 -3.35 87.57 -49.54
N SER A 76 -2.38 88.37 -49.98
CA SER A 76 -1.82 89.51 -49.23
C SER A 76 -2.63 90.79 -49.42
N ASP A 77 -2.66 91.69 -48.42
CA ASP A 77 -3.23 93.04 -48.59
C ASP A 77 -2.30 94.01 -49.35
N GLN A 78 -1.05 93.61 -49.57
CA GLN A 78 -0.07 94.32 -50.40
C GLN A 78 -0.17 93.92 -51.88
N ASP A 79 -0.87 92.84 -52.20
CA ASP A 79 -1.06 92.36 -53.57
C ASP A 79 -2.24 93.06 -54.25
N ASN A 80 -1.94 94.20 -54.87
CA ASN A 80 -2.89 95.00 -55.63
C ASN A 80 -3.04 94.54 -57.10
N GLY A 81 -2.57 93.34 -57.46
CA GLY A 81 -2.61 92.85 -58.84
C GLY A 81 -1.56 93.45 -59.77
N SER A 82 -0.59 94.23 -59.26
CA SER A 82 0.50 94.81 -60.07
C SER A 82 1.58 93.81 -60.50
N GLY A 83 1.53 92.55 -60.03
CA GLY A 83 2.55 91.53 -60.30
C GLY A 83 3.93 91.80 -59.67
N LEU A 84 4.02 92.79 -58.77
CA LEU A 84 5.24 93.14 -58.03
C LEU A 84 5.43 92.34 -56.73
N VAL A 85 4.39 91.60 -56.33
CA VAL A 85 4.41 90.69 -55.18
C VAL A 85 4.87 89.30 -55.63
N LYS A 86 5.61 88.61 -54.77
CA LYS A 86 5.94 87.20 -54.87
C LYS A 86 5.58 86.50 -53.57
N TYR A 87 4.76 85.45 -53.66
CA TYR A 87 4.48 84.57 -52.54
C TYR A 87 5.62 83.56 -52.36
N VAL A 88 6.01 83.28 -51.12
CA VAL A 88 7.10 82.33 -50.79
C VAL A 88 6.63 81.40 -49.67
N LEU A 89 6.71 80.09 -49.93
CA LEU A 89 6.41 79.02 -48.99
C LEU A 89 7.69 78.48 -48.35
N SER A 90 7.58 78.10 -47.07
CA SER A 90 8.63 77.56 -46.22
C SER A 90 8.00 76.63 -45.17
N GLY A 91 8.80 75.87 -44.42
CA GLY A 91 8.29 74.88 -43.45
C GLY A 91 8.24 73.46 -44.02
N GLU A 92 7.41 72.60 -43.44
CA GLU A 92 7.44 71.17 -43.69
C GLU A 92 6.86 70.79 -45.06
N GLY A 93 7.67 70.17 -45.93
CA GLY A 93 7.24 69.76 -47.27
C GLY A 93 7.12 70.91 -48.29
N ALA A 94 7.50 72.14 -47.92
CA ALA A 94 7.48 73.27 -48.84
C ALA A 94 8.43 73.05 -50.04
N GLY A 95 7.91 73.16 -51.25
CA GLY A 95 8.64 72.94 -52.51
C GLY A 95 8.77 71.47 -52.93
N THR A 96 8.35 70.51 -52.09
CA THR A 96 8.38 69.07 -52.41
C THR A 96 6.99 68.45 -52.38
N LEU A 97 6.28 68.55 -51.25
CA LEU A 97 4.90 68.10 -51.04
C LEU A 97 3.88 69.20 -51.30
N PHE A 98 4.24 70.45 -51.00
CA PHE A 98 3.38 71.62 -51.15
C PHE A 98 4.04 72.67 -52.01
N VAL A 99 3.34 73.12 -53.06
CA VAL A 99 3.79 74.17 -53.96
C VAL A 99 2.80 75.33 -53.89
N LEU A 100 3.35 76.54 -53.76
CA LEU A 100 2.61 77.80 -53.76
C LEU A 100 2.95 78.55 -55.04
N ASP A 101 1.96 78.88 -55.87
CA ASP A 101 2.18 79.70 -57.06
C ASP A 101 2.63 81.11 -56.63
N GLU A 102 3.86 81.44 -57.00
CA GLU A 102 4.54 82.67 -56.63
C GLU A 102 3.81 83.94 -57.07
N ASN A 103 2.93 83.87 -58.08
CA ASN A 103 2.29 85.02 -58.70
C ASN A 103 0.86 85.27 -58.21
N ASN A 104 0.15 84.22 -57.78
CA ASN A 104 -1.26 84.32 -57.43
C ASN A 104 -1.57 83.79 -56.00
N GLY A 105 -0.64 83.11 -55.34
CA GLY A 105 -0.80 82.57 -53.99
C GLY A 105 -1.65 81.30 -53.88
N ASP A 106 -1.94 80.60 -54.98
CA ASP A 106 -2.65 79.31 -54.96
C ASP A 106 -1.73 78.21 -54.41
N LEU A 107 -2.18 77.53 -53.36
CA LEU A 107 -1.47 76.46 -52.66
C LEU A 107 -1.99 75.10 -53.13
N HIS A 108 -1.07 74.22 -53.52
CA HIS A 108 -1.35 72.89 -54.00
C HIS A 108 -0.52 71.82 -53.29
N ALA A 109 -1.08 70.64 -53.06
CA ALA A 109 -0.31 69.42 -52.87
C ALA A 109 0.22 68.94 -54.23
N THR A 110 1.43 68.38 -54.25
CA THR A 110 2.11 67.86 -55.47
C THR A 110 1.92 66.36 -55.70
N ARG A 111 1.56 65.65 -54.64
CA ARG A 111 1.16 64.24 -54.63
C ARG A 111 -0.04 64.05 -53.71
N ARG A 112 -0.67 62.88 -53.81
CA ARG A 112 -1.60 62.38 -52.79
C ARG A 112 -0.90 62.31 -51.43
N LEU A 113 -1.65 62.60 -50.37
CA LEU A 113 -1.20 62.56 -48.99
C LEU A 113 -2.14 61.66 -48.20
N ASP A 114 -1.53 60.95 -47.26
CA ASP A 114 -2.07 59.89 -46.41
C ASP A 114 -1.97 60.38 -44.95
N ARG A 115 -3.07 60.28 -44.20
CA ARG A 115 -3.20 60.75 -42.80
C ARG A 115 -2.49 59.81 -41.83
N GLU A 116 -2.47 58.52 -42.13
CA GLU A 116 -1.78 57.47 -41.37
C GLU A 116 -0.26 57.62 -41.51
N GLU A 117 0.23 58.05 -42.68
CA GLU A 117 1.60 58.55 -42.85
C GLU A 117 1.81 59.82 -42.01
N LYS A 118 0.97 60.87 -42.21
CA LYS A 118 1.07 62.12 -41.44
C LYS A 118 -0.18 63.02 -41.50
N ALA A 119 -0.94 63.01 -40.41
CA ALA A 119 -2.22 63.74 -40.28
C ALA A 119 -2.19 65.28 -40.41
N PHE A 120 -1.05 65.95 -40.20
CA PHE A 120 -0.95 67.40 -40.42
C PHE A 120 0.47 67.90 -40.70
N TYR A 121 0.55 69.03 -41.40
CA TYR A 121 1.79 69.69 -41.81
C TYR A 121 1.79 71.15 -41.35
N ILE A 122 2.91 71.62 -40.80
CA ILE A 122 3.09 73.02 -40.40
C ILE A 122 3.88 73.77 -41.46
N LEU A 123 3.20 74.69 -42.14
CA LEU A 123 3.74 75.51 -43.22
C LEU A 123 3.85 76.97 -42.81
N LYS A 124 4.73 77.69 -43.48
CA LYS A 124 5.01 79.11 -43.27
C LYS A 124 5.00 79.82 -44.60
N ALA A 125 4.23 80.90 -44.69
CA ALA A 125 4.22 81.77 -45.87
C ALA A 125 4.70 83.17 -45.53
N THR A 126 5.43 83.76 -46.47
CA THR A 126 5.81 85.18 -46.43
C THR A 126 5.66 85.77 -47.83
N VAL A 127 5.49 87.09 -47.86
CA VAL A 127 5.20 87.86 -49.06
C VAL A 127 6.41 88.75 -49.30
N VAL A 128 7.06 88.65 -50.46
CA VAL A 128 8.26 89.41 -50.80
C VAL A 128 8.04 90.27 -52.03
N ASN A 129 8.81 91.36 -52.15
CA ASN A 129 8.86 92.15 -53.37
C ASN A 129 9.61 91.37 -54.45
N LYS A 130 8.97 91.13 -55.60
CA LYS A 130 9.50 90.31 -56.70
C LYS A 130 10.77 90.89 -57.35
N ARG A 131 11.07 92.18 -57.17
CA ARG A 131 12.27 92.85 -57.70
C ARG A 131 13.41 92.97 -56.69
N THR A 132 13.12 93.16 -55.41
CA THR A 132 14.14 93.43 -54.38
C THR A 132 14.35 92.27 -53.39
N GLY A 133 13.49 91.25 -53.40
CA GLY A 133 13.52 90.15 -52.43
C GLY A 133 13.13 90.54 -51.00
N GLN A 134 12.81 91.80 -50.74
CA GLN A 134 12.48 92.30 -49.40
C GLN A 134 11.14 91.74 -48.93
N LYS A 135 11.11 91.16 -47.71
CA LYS A 135 9.86 90.74 -47.04
C LYS A 135 8.95 91.97 -46.84
N LEU A 136 7.76 91.92 -47.41
CA LEU A 136 6.69 92.92 -47.31
C LEU A 136 5.77 92.64 -46.09
N GLU A 137 5.63 91.36 -45.75
CA GLU A 137 4.86 90.88 -44.59
C GLU A 137 5.70 89.94 -43.71
N PRO A 138 5.44 89.89 -42.39
CA PRO A 138 6.02 88.88 -41.52
C PRO A 138 5.63 87.47 -41.97
N GLU A 139 6.49 86.52 -41.67
CA GLU A 139 6.25 85.11 -41.95
C GLU A 139 5.14 84.57 -41.03
N THR A 140 4.08 84.03 -41.63
CA THR A 140 2.89 83.54 -40.93
C THR A 140 2.83 82.03 -41.01
N GLU A 141 2.61 81.39 -39.86
CA GLU A 141 2.44 79.94 -39.73
C GLU A 141 0.97 79.55 -39.92
N PHE A 142 0.75 78.47 -40.68
CA PHE A 142 -0.56 77.86 -40.88
C PHE A 142 -0.42 76.33 -40.95
N THR A 143 -1.47 75.62 -40.58
CA THR A 143 -1.50 74.15 -40.60
C THR A 143 -2.30 73.66 -41.81
N VAL A 144 -1.78 72.69 -42.55
CA VAL A 144 -2.59 71.86 -43.45
C VAL A 144 -2.93 70.59 -42.67
N LYS A 145 -4.21 70.37 -42.38
CA LYS A 145 -4.72 69.16 -41.75
C LYS A 145 -5.32 68.25 -42.80
N LEU A 146 -5.04 66.95 -42.69
CA LEU A 146 -5.71 65.95 -43.49
C LEU A 146 -7.05 65.58 -42.83
N HIS A 147 -8.08 65.40 -43.66
CA HIS A 147 -9.37 64.87 -43.25
C HIS A 147 -9.44 63.39 -43.58
N ASP A 148 -9.73 62.64 -42.51
CA ASP A 148 -9.93 61.20 -42.46
C ASP A 148 -10.85 60.66 -43.58
N ILE A 149 -10.43 59.56 -44.19
CA ILE A 149 -11.27 58.65 -44.96
C ILE A 149 -11.11 57.25 -44.38
N ASN A 150 -12.22 56.53 -44.26
CA ASN A 150 -12.17 55.14 -43.82
C ASN A 150 -11.68 54.21 -44.94
N ASP A 151 -10.37 54.05 -45.07
CA ASP A 151 -9.72 53.18 -46.06
C ASP A 151 -8.85 52.07 -45.44
N ASN A 152 -8.66 52.05 -44.12
CA ASN A 152 -8.06 50.93 -43.39
C ASN A 152 -9.12 49.96 -42.87
N GLU A 153 -8.82 48.66 -42.89
CA GLU A 153 -9.72 47.64 -42.32
C GLU A 153 -9.34 47.30 -40.86
N PRO A 154 -10.32 46.97 -39.99
CA PRO A 154 -10.05 46.61 -38.60
C PRO A 154 -9.10 45.41 -38.46
N GLN A 155 -7.91 45.59 -37.90
CA GLN A 155 -6.91 44.53 -37.76
C GLN A 155 -6.93 43.90 -36.36
N PHE A 156 -7.14 42.59 -36.27
CA PHE A 156 -7.03 41.85 -34.99
C PHE A 156 -5.58 41.68 -34.54
N SER A 157 -5.34 41.72 -33.23
CA SER A 157 -3.99 41.56 -32.65
C SER A 157 -3.35 40.16 -32.87
N ARG A 158 -4.14 39.18 -33.34
CA ARG A 158 -3.73 37.81 -33.69
C ARG A 158 -4.60 37.28 -34.82
N GLU A 159 -4.02 36.44 -35.69
CA GLU A 159 -4.75 35.70 -36.73
C GLU A 159 -5.68 34.63 -36.12
N VAL A 160 -5.21 33.95 -35.06
CA VAL A 160 -5.96 32.92 -34.33
C VAL A 160 -5.87 33.15 -32.83
N TYR A 161 -7.00 33.04 -32.14
CA TYR A 161 -7.10 33.01 -30.69
C TYR A 161 -7.44 31.60 -30.20
N ILE A 162 -6.99 31.26 -29.00
CA ILE A 162 -7.29 29.98 -28.34
C ILE A 162 -7.93 30.33 -27.01
N GLY A 163 -9.15 29.84 -26.79
CA GLY A 163 -9.91 30.01 -25.55
C GLY A 163 -10.32 28.65 -24.98
N SER A 164 -10.66 28.66 -23.69
CA SER A 164 -11.17 27.47 -23.01
C SER A 164 -12.21 27.89 -21.98
N VAL A 165 -13.28 27.11 -21.85
CA VAL A 165 -14.35 27.36 -20.87
C VAL A 165 -14.79 26.02 -20.30
N PRO A 166 -15.12 25.91 -19.00
CA PRO A 166 -15.74 24.72 -18.46
C PRO A 166 -17.01 24.38 -19.23
N GLU A 167 -17.21 23.10 -19.51
CA GLU A 167 -18.53 22.64 -19.91
C GLU A 167 -19.56 22.90 -18.80
N ARG A 168 -20.85 22.76 -19.13
CA ARG A 168 -21.96 23.05 -18.22
C ARG A 168 -21.94 24.46 -17.60
N SER A 169 -21.22 25.39 -18.25
CA SER A 169 -21.17 26.79 -17.83
C SER A 169 -22.51 27.49 -18.06
N ASP A 170 -22.88 28.38 -17.14
CA ASP A 170 -24.07 29.24 -17.27
C ASP A 170 -23.97 30.16 -18.50
N ILE A 171 -25.13 30.56 -19.04
CA ILE A 171 -25.22 31.54 -20.14
C ILE A 171 -24.57 32.87 -19.72
N GLY A 172 -23.71 33.42 -20.57
CA GLY A 172 -22.96 34.66 -20.29
C GLY A 172 -21.59 34.45 -19.64
N THR A 173 -21.16 33.20 -19.46
CA THR A 173 -19.82 32.89 -18.93
C THR A 173 -18.74 33.35 -19.92
N SER A 174 -17.82 34.20 -19.46
CA SER A 174 -16.75 34.77 -20.27
C SER A 174 -15.70 33.71 -20.65
N VAL A 175 -15.44 33.57 -21.95
CA VAL A 175 -14.46 32.60 -22.51
C VAL A 175 -13.11 33.27 -22.76
N ILE A 176 -13.11 34.35 -23.56
CA ILE A 176 -11.91 35.10 -23.96
C ILE A 176 -12.33 36.47 -24.49
N GLN A 177 -11.43 37.45 -24.43
CA GLN A 177 -11.60 38.75 -25.07
C GLN A 177 -10.69 38.85 -26.30
N VAL A 178 -11.25 39.27 -27.44
CA VAL A 178 -10.47 39.63 -28.63
C VAL A 178 -10.38 41.15 -28.77
N THR A 179 -9.29 41.59 -29.38
CA THR A 179 -9.06 43.02 -29.67
C THR A 179 -8.65 43.20 -31.12
N ALA A 180 -9.38 44.09 -31.80
CA ALA A 180 -8.99 44.67 -33.07
C ALA A 180 -8.65 46.16 -32.87
N THR A 181 -7.82 46.67 -33.76
CA THR A 181 -7.39 48.07 -33.85
C THR A 181 -7.60 48.55 -35.26
N ASP A 182 -8.03 49.80 -35.37
CA ASP A 182 -8.20 50.50 -36.63
C ASP A 182 -7.19 51.65 -36.71
N ALA A 183 -6.76 52.02 -37.92
CA ALA A 183 -5.79 53.09 -38.13
C ALA A 183 -6.48 54.48 -38.26
N ASP A 184 -7.76 54.47 -38.64
CA ASP A 184 -8.53 55.67 -39.01
C ASP A 184 -8.85 56.58 -37.80
N ASP A 185 -9.41 57.78 -38.03
CA ASP A 185 -9.66 58.73 -36.94
C ASP A 185 -10.94 58.40 -36.17
N SER A 186 -10.79 57.91 -34.95
CA SER A 186 -11.90 57.73 -33.99
C SER A 186 -12.78 58.98 -33.77
N MET A 187 -12.25 60.19 -34.00
CA MET A 187 -12.98 61.45 -33.87
C MET A 187 -13.75 61.88 -35.13
N TYR A 188 -13.45 61.32 -36.30
CA TYR A 188 -14.12 61.64 -37.55
C TYR A 188 -15.09 60.52 -37.91
N GLY A 189 -16.35 60.85 -38.22
CA GLY A 189 -17.35 59.88 -38.72
C GLY A 189 -17.79 58.73 -37.79
N ASN A 190 -17.09 58.46 -36.67
CA ASN A 190 -16.98 57.15 -36.01
C ASN A 190 -16.23 56.09 -36.85
N SER A 191 -15.30 56.46 -37.74
CA SER A 191 -14.53 55.54 -38.59
C SER A 191 -13.93 54.40 -37.74
N ALA A 192 -12.90 54.68 -36.94
CA ALA A 192 -12.27 53.71 -36.04
C ALA A 192 -13.13 53.24 -34.83
N LYS A 193 -14.46 53.43 -34.81
CA LYS A 193 -15.31 52.85 -33.78
C LYS A 193 -15.74 51.44 -34.18
N LEU A 194 -15.02 50.46 -33.66
CA LEU A 194 -15.27 49.05 -33.92
C LEU A 194 -16.54 48.52 -33.24
N VAL A 195 -17.25 47.64 -33.96
CA VAL A 195 -18.35 46.82 -33.48
C VAL A 195 -18.02 45.36 -33.77
N TYR A 196 -18.01 44.51 -32.75
CA TYR A 196 -17.75 43.08 -32.87
C TYR A 196 -19.04 42.28 -33.14
N SER A 197 -18.95 41.25 -33.98
CA SER A 197 -20.03 40.30 -34.27
C SER A 197 -19.48 38.90 -34.54
N ILE A 198 -20.33 37.87 -34.41
CA ILE A 198 -19.99 36.49 -34.78
C ILE A 198 -20.52 36.22 -36.20
N SER A 199 -19.63 35.91 -37.13
CA SER A 199 -20.00 35.49 -38.49
C SER A 199 -20.22 33.97 -38.58
N GLN A 200 -19.47 33.17 -37.80
CA GLN A 200 -19.66 31.72 -37.65
C GLN A 200 -19.45 31.32 -36.18
N GLY A 201 -20.29 30.43 -35.64
CA GLY A 201 -20.20 29.99 -34.23
C GLY A 201 -21.52 30.06 -33.44
N HIS A 202 -22.53 30.76 -33.98
CA HIS A 202 -23.91 30.66 -33.50
C HIS A 202 -24.44 29.21 -33.63
N PRO A 203 -25.31 28.74 -32.70
CA PRO A 203 -25.87 29.47 -31.57
C PRO A 203 -25.06 29.35 -30.26
N TYR A 204 -23.90 28.68 -30.26
CA TYR A 204 -23.17 28.29 -29.04
C TYR A 204 -22.54 29.45 -28.27
N PHE A 205 -22.07 30.48 -28.98
CA PHE A 205 -21.38 31.64 -28.38
C PHE A 205 -22.04 32.96 -28.77
N SER A 206 -21.85 33.97 -27.92
CA SER A 206 -22.18 35.37 -28.16
C SER A 206 -20.92 36.23 -28.00
N VAL A 207 -20.94 37.46 -28.53
CA VAL A 207 -19.86 38.44 -28.34
C VAL A 207 -20.46 39.78 -27.92
N ASP A 208 -19.86 40.43 -26.93
CA ASP A 208 -20.21 41.82 -26.61
C ASP A 208 -19.73 42.74 -27.75
N PRO A 209 -20.65 43.44 -28.44
CA PRO A 209 -20.32 44.24 -29.61
C PRO A 209 -19.38 45.42 -29.34
N ASN A 210 -19.22 45.87 -28.09
CA ASN A 210 -18.37 47.00 -27.74
C ASN A 210 -17.04 46.58 -27.10
N THR A 211 -17.01 45.46 -26.38
CA THR A 211 -15.82 45.03 -25.62
C THR A 211 -15.05 43.88 -26.29
N GLY A 212 -15.65 43.16 -27.24
CA GLY A 212 -15.02 42.00 -27.87
C GLY A 212 -14.89 40.80 -26.93
N VAL A 213 -15.63 40.76 -25.82
CA VAL A 213 -15.66 39.61 -24.90
C VAL A 213 -16.61 38.56 -25.48
N ILE A 214 -16.09 37.36 -25.73
CA ILE A 214 -16.86 36.18 -26.13
C ILE A 214 -17.41 35.49 -24.88
N GLN A 215 -18.68 35.14 -24.92
CA GLN A 215 -19.41 34.48 -23.84
C GLN A 215 -20.16 33.24 -24.35
N THR A 216 -20.46 32.30 -23.46
CA THR A 216 -21.43 31.22 -23.73
C THR A 216 -22.82 31.80 -24.03
N ALA A 217 -23.50 31.29 -25.05
CA ALA A 217 -24.85 31.71 -25.42
C ALA A 217 -25.92 30.63 -25.18
N LEU A 218 -25.51 29.37 -25.04
CA LEU A 218 -26.38 28.27 -24.60
C LEU A 218 -26.13 27.94 -23.12
N GLY A 219 -27.08 27.20 -22.52
CA GLY A 219 -27.04 26.83 -21.12
C GLY A 219 -26.22 25.56 -20.85
N PRO A 220 -26.18 25.12 -19.58
CA PRO A 220 -25.37 23.99 -19.16
C PRO A 220 -25.61 22.69 -19.94
N ASP A 221 -26.88 22.35 -20.21
CA ASP A 221 -27.28 21.10 -20.87
C ASP A 221 -26.95 21.05 -22.38
N ASP A 222 -26.58 22.19 -22.99
CA ASP A 222 -26.28 22.33 -24.42
C ASP A 222 -24.77 22.53 -24.70
N MET A 223 -23.95 22.60 -23.65
CA MET A 223 -22.50 22.84 -23.69
C MET A 223 -21.78 21.70 -22.98
N ASP A 224 -21.76 20.55 -23.64
CA ASP A 224 -21.39 19.21 -23.14
C ASP A 224 -20.19 18.67 -23.94
N ARG A 225 -19.10 18.32 -23.25
CA ARG A 225 -17.81 17.94 -23.84
C ARG A 225 -17.88 16.53 -24.42
N GLU A 226 -18.59 15.62 -23.77
CA GLU A 226 -18.84 14.24 -24.22
C GLU A 226 -19.58 14.20 -25.54
N GLN A 227 -20.47 15.17 -25.79
CA GLN A 227 -21.06 15.40 -27.10
C GLN A 227 -20.11 16.12 -28.07
N ARG A 228 -19.43 17.20 -27.62
CA ARG A 228 -18.52 17.98 -28.47
C ARG A 228 -17.51 18.84 -27.68
N GLU A 229 -16.25 18.40 -27.66
CA GLU A 229 -15.16 19.13 -27.00
C GLU A 229 -14.71 20.42 -27.74
N HIS A 230 -14.71 20.43 -29.08
CA HIS A 230 -14.07 21.50 -29.87
C HIS A 230 -15.05 22.34 -30.69
N TYR A 231 -14.92 23.67 -30.53
CA TYR A 231 -15.67 24.67 -31.26
C TYR A 231 -14.73 25.63 -31.99
N GLN A 232 -15.21 26.14 -33.13
CA GLN A 232 -14.54 27.18 -33.89
C GLN A 232 -15.53 28.32 -34.10
N VAL A 233 -15.10 29.53 -33.75
CA VAL A 233 -15.89 30.76 -33.85
C VAL A 233 -15.11 31.75 -34.71
N VAL A 234 -15.76 32.36 -35.69
CA VAL A 234 -15.18 33.44 -36.49
C VAL A 234 -15.81 34.75 -36.01
N ILE A 235 -14.97 35.65 -35.49
CA ILE A 235 -15.36 37.00 -35.09
C ILE A 235 -15.04 37.96 -36.22
N GLU A 236 -15.98 38.85 -36.50
CA GLU A 236 -15.84 39.97 -37.41
C GLU A 236 -15.81 41.27 -36.59
N ALA A 237 -14.81 42.12 -36.83
CA ALA A 237 -14.76 43.48 -36.32
C ALA A 237 -15.10 44.41 -37.48
N LYS A 238 -16.10 45.25 -37.29
CA LYS A 238 -16.62 46.18 -38.30
C LYS A 238 -16.42 47.62 -37.84
N ASP A 239 -15.81 48.44 -38.71
CA ASP A 239 -15.76 49.89 -38.50
C ASP A 239 -17.16 50.52 -38.69
N MET A 240 -17.36 51.75 -38.21
CA MET A 240 -18.68 52.40 -38.24
C MET A 240 -18.74 53.61 -39.17
N ALA A 241 -18.07 53.55 -40.33
CA ALA A 241 -17.97 54.62 -41.32
C ALA A 241 -19.23 54.91 -42.16
N GLY A 242 -20.27 55.43 -41.50
CA GLY A 242 -21.27 56.31 -42.09
C GLY A 242 -21.92 55.82 -43.41
N GLN A 243 -21.98 56.71 -44.42
CA GLN A 243 -22.80 56.52 -45.62
C GLN A 243 -22.23 55.57 -46.69
N ARG A 244 -21.00 55.06 -46.54
CA ARG A 244 -20.40 54.11 -47.51
C ARG A 244 -20.50 52.65 -47.06
N GLY A 245 -20.75 52.42 -45.77
CA GLY A 245 -20.75 51.09 -45.15
C GLY A 245 -19.33 50.67 -44.78
N GLY A 246 -19.12 50.33 -43.52
CA GLY A 246 -17.78 50.03 -43.00
C GLY A 246 -17.13 48.78 -43.57
N LEU A 247 -15.80 48.79 -43.60
CA LEU A 247 -14.90 47.67 -43.83
C LEU A 247 -14.94 46.69 -42.64
N THR A 248 -14.50 45.44 -42.87
CA THR A 248 -14.56 44.40 -41.85
C THR A 248 -13.32 43.51 -41.88
N GLY A 249 -12.67 43.41 -40.72
CA GLY A 249 -11.64 42.40 -40.48
C GLY A 249 -12.24 41.18 -39.79
N SER A 250 -11.58 40.02 -39.92
CA SER A 250 -12.02 38.79 -39.25
C SER A 250 -10.87 38.01 -38.61
N THR A 251 -11.18 37.25 -37.56
CA THR A 251 -10.24 36.36 -36.86
C THR A 251 -10.94 35.06 -36.46
N THR A 252 -10.18 33.99 -36.30
CA THR A 252 -10.69 32.68 -35.87
C THR A 252 -10.33 32.41 -34.41
N ILE A 253 -11.29 31.91 -33.64
CA ILE A 253 -11.11 31.47 -32.27
C ILE A 253 -11.39 29.97 -32.20
N ASN A 254 -10.41 29.20 -31.74
CA ASN A 254 -10.59 27.80 -31.38
C ASN A 254 -10.91 27.74 -29.88
N ILE A 255 -12.07 27.21 -29.52
CA ILE A 255 -12.55 27.09 -28.15
C ILE A 255 -12.62 25.60 -27.79
N THR A 256 -12.00 25.24 -26.67
CA THR A 256 -12.03 23.88 -26.10
C THR A 256 -12.87 23.90 -24.83
N LEU A 257 -13.86 23.00 -24.72
CA LEU A 257 -14.55 22.77 -23.45
C LEU A 257 -13.59 22.03 -22.50
N THR A 258 -13.43 22.54 -21.29
CA THR A 258 -12.67 21.83 -20.25
C THR A 258 -13.60 20.98 -19.40
N ASP A 259 -13.17 19.75 -19.18
CA ASP A 259 -13.88 18.68 -18.50
C ASP A 259 -14.37 19.05 -17.09
N VAL A 260 -15.60 18.68 -16.77
CA VAL A 260 -16.24 18.84 -15.45
C VAL A 260 -16.79 17.49 -15.01
N ASN A 261 -16.62 17.12 -13.74
CA ASN A 261 -17.20 15.87 -13.25
C ASN A 261 -18.73 15.94 -13.23
N ASP A 262 -19.37 15.31 -14.21
CA ASP A 262 -20.81 15.24 -14.34
C ASP A 262 -21.35 13.87 -14.77
N ASN A 263 -20.52 13.03 -15.41
CA ASN A 263 -20.87 11.64 -15.71
C ASN A 263 -20.33 10.73 -14.60
N PRO A 264 -21.19 10.16 -13.74
CA PRO A 264 -20.71 9.24 -12.71
C PRO A 264 -20.39 7.85 -13.29
N PRO A 265 -19.45 7.11 -12.69
CA PRO A 265 -18.98 5.83 -13.19
C PRO A 265 -20.11 4.80 -13.12
N ARG A 266 -20.25 4.03 -14.19
CA ARG A 266 -21.28 2.99 -14.33
C ARG A 266 -20.66 1.61 -14.44
N PHE A 267 -21.17 0.65 -13.68
CA PHE A 267 -20.75 -0.74 -13.84
C PHE A 267 -21.17 -1.27 -15.22
N THR A 268 -20.28 -2.03 -15.85
CA THR A 268 -20.59 -2.72 -17.12
C THR A 268 -21.59 -3.85 -16.95
N GLN A 269 -21.77 -4.36 -15.73
CA GLN A 269 -22.73 -5.41 -15.36
C GLN A 269 -23.34 -5.10 -13.99
N SER A 270 -24.64 -5.35 -13.82
CA SER A 270 -25.33 -5.21 -12.52
C SER A 270 -25.09 -6.38 -11.56
N ILE A 271 -24.68 -7.54 -12.10
CA ILE A 271 -24.35 -8.74 -11.32
C ILE A 271 -23.07 -9.36 -11.87
N TYR A 272 -22.05 -9.49 -11.02
CA TYR A 272 -20.84 -10.26 -11.30
C TYR A 272 -20.89 -11.61 -10.58
N GLN A 273 -20.25 -12.61 -11.16
CA GLN A 273 -20.15 -13.96 -10.58
C GLN A 273 -18.71 -14.45 -10.66
N PHE A 274 -18.13 -14.74 -9.50
CA PHE A 274 -16.79 -15.29 -9.38
C PHE A 274 -16.79 -16.58 -8.57
N ARG A 275 -15.67 -17.30 -8.64
CA ARG A 275 -15.43 -18.50 -7.85
C ARG A 275 -14.03 -18.45 -7.29
N VAL A 276 -13.87 -18.99 -6.08
CA VAL A 276 -12.59 -19.01 -5.37
C VAL A 276 -12.49 -20.31 -4.57
N PRO A 277 -11.42 -21.10 -4.72
CA PRO A 277 -11.18 -22.28 -3.89
C PRO A 277 -11.05 -21.89 -2.41
N GLU A 278 -11.58 -22.67 -1.48
CA GLU A 278 -11.52 -22.31 -0.06
C GLU A 278 -10.11 -22.24 0.51
N SER A 279 -9.21 -23.07 -0.01
CA SER A 279 -7.77 -23.09 0.24
C SER A 279 -7.02 -21.82 -0.20
N SER A 280 -7.73 -20.82 -0.75
CA SER A 280 -7.16 -19.52 -1.12
C SER A 280 -6.75 -18.70 0.10
N VAL A 281 -5.46 -18.36 0.17
CA VAL A 281 -4.90 -17.52 1.24
C VAL A 281 -5.35 -16.05 1.13
N SER A 282 -5.32 -15.34 2.26
CA SER A 282 -5.54 -13.88 2.28
C SER A 282 -4.64 -13.15 1.28
N GLY A 283 -5.21 -12.20 0.55
CA GLY A 283 -4.59 -11.48 -0.57
C GLY A 283 -4.80 -12.12 -1.95
N THR A 284 -5.36 -13.33 -2.03
CA THR A 284 -5.64 -13.98 -3.33
C THR A 284 -6.72 -13.22 -4.11
N PRO A 285 -6.49 -12.83 -5.37
CA PRO A 285 -7.48 -12.15 -6.20
C PRO A 285 -8.60 -13.11 -6.63
N VAL A 286 -9.84 -12.75 -6.32
CA VAL A 286 -11.07 -13.49 -6.64
C VAL A 286 -11.60 -13.14 -8.02
N GLY A 287 -11.48 -11.86 -8.40
CA GLY A 287 -12.02 -11.35 -9.66
C GLY A 287 -11.78 -9.85 -9.83
N ARG A 288 -11.98 -9.38 -11.06
CA ARG A 288 -11.91 -7.96 -11.43
C ARG A 288 -13.29 -7.50 -11.92
N ILE A 289 -13.74 -6.35 -11.44
CA ILE A 289 -14.99 -5.69 -11.87
C ILE A 289 -14.65 -4.41 -12.61
N LEU A 290 -15.41 -4.12 -13.67
CA LEU A 290 -15.18 -2.98 -14.55
C LEU A 290 -16.37 -2.01 -14.49
N ALA A 291 -16.07 -0.78 -14.12
CA ALA A 291 -16.94 0.36 -14.36
C ALA A 291 -16.33 1.25 -15.47
N THR A 292 -17.16 2.10 -16.07
CA THR A 292 -16.77 3.05 -17.10
C THR A 292 -17.30 4.42 -16.77
N ASP A 293 -16.43 5.40 -16.85
CA ASP A 293 -16.75 6.82 -16.80
C ASP A 293 -16.67 7.44 -18.21
N ARG A 294 -17.26 8.61 -18.42
CA ARG A 294 -17.21 9.34 -19.70
C ARG A 294 -16.37 10.62 -19.65
N ASP A 295 -16.16 11.15 -18.46
CA ASP A 295 -15.32 12.31 -18.20
C ASP A 295 -13.86 11.96 -18.50
N ILE A 296 -12.91 12.90 -18.32
CA ILE A 296 -11.48 12.63 -18.56
C ILE A 296 -10.55 13.03 -17.41
N GLY A 297 -9.37 12.40 -17.37
CA GLY A 297 -8.34 12.67 -16.37
C GLY A 297 -8.85 12.43 -14.94
N MET A 298 -8.67 13.41 -14.07
CA MET A 298 -8.97 13.28 -12.63
C MET A 298 -10.47 13.22 -12.31
N ASN A 299 -11.35 13.63 -13.23
CA ASN A 299 -12.79 13.51 -13.04
C ASN A 299 -13.24 12.04 -13.20
N ALA A 300 -12.69 11.34 -14.20
CA ALA A 300 -12.91 9.91 -14.44
C ALA A 300 -12.16 8.96 -13.48
N GLU A 301 -11.24 9.46 -12.64
CA GLU A 301 -10.59 8.63 -11.62
C GLU A 301 -11.60 8.18 -10.56
N MET A 302 -11.78 6.87 -10.40
CA MET A 302 -12.84 6.28 -9.58
C MET A 302 -12.30 5.32 -8.51
N TYR A 303 -13.13 5.03 -7.51
CA TYR A 303 -12.80 4.04 -6.50
C TYR A 303 -13.98 3.15 -6.13
N PHE A 304 -13.65 1.91 -5.74
CA PHE A 304 -14.61 0.87 -5.39
C PHE A 304 -14.61 0.62 -3.89
N THR A 305 -15.79 0.34 -3.33
CA THR A 305 -15.97 -0.01 -1.92
C THR A 305 -17.05 -1.08 -1.75
N ILE A 306 -16.79 -2.10 -0.95
CA ILE A 306 -17.84 -3.01 -0.47
C ILE A 306 -18.68 -2.25 0.56
N VAL A 307 -19.99 -2.10 0.31
CA VAL A 307 -20.90 -1.29 1.14
C VAL A 307 -21.92 -2.12 1.91
N SER A 308 -22.19 -3.35 1.46
CA SER A 308 -23.18 -4.24 2.07
C SER A 308 -22.88 -5.69 1.69
N GLY A 309 -23.56 -6.64 2.33
CA GLY A 309 -23.50 -8.06 2.01
C GLY A 309 -22.92 -8.93 3.10
N ASP A 310 -23.02 -10.24 2.90
CA ASP A 310 -22.79 -11.26 3.91
C ASP A 310 -21.37 -11.89 3.84
N GLY A 311 -20.50 -11.31 3.01
CA GLY A 311 -19.07 -11.56 2.90
C GLY A 311 -18.20 -10.31 3.06
N MET A 312 -18.76 -9.19 3.55
CA MET A 312 -18.04 -7.92 3.75
C MET A 312 -16.78 -8.07 4.62
N ASP A 313 -16.76 -9.03 5.56
CA ASP A 313 -15.62 -9.28 6.42
C ASP A 313 -14.70 -10.41 5.91
N MET A 314 -15.09 -11.09 4.84
CA MET A 314 -14.35 -12.19 4.21
C MET A 314 -13.57 -11.76 2.97
N PHE A 315 -14.01 -10.69 2.30
CA PHE A 315 -13.40 -10.13 1.10
C PHE A 315 -13.08 -8.65 1.26
N ASP A 316 -12.04 -8.20 0.56
CA ASP A 316 -11.66 -6.79 0.44
C ASP A 316 -11.65 -6.37 -1.04
N ILE A 317 -11.66 -5.07 -1.31
CA ILE A 317 -11.56 -4.52 -2.67
C ILE A 317 -10.56 -3.37 -2.75
N SER A 318 -9.75 -3.37 -3.80
CA SER A 318 -8.83 -2.29 -4.13
C SER A 318 -9.02 -1.83 -5.57
N THR A 319 -8.79 -0.55 -5.85
CA THR A 319 -8.74 -0.05 -7.24
C THR A 319 -7.35 -0.26 -7.80
N ASP A 320 -7.27 -0.93 -8.95
CA ASP A 320 -6.05 -0.98 -9.77
C ASP A 320 -5.80 0.41 -10.37
N LYS A 321 -4.65 1.03 -10.08
CA LYS A 321 -4.39 2.41 -10.50
C LYS A 321 -4.23 2.56 -12.01
N ASP A 322 -3.70 1.53 -12.67
CA ASP A 322 -3.34 1.58 -14.09
C ASP A 322 -4.55 1.22 -14.96
N THR A 323 -5.41 0.29 -14.52
CA THR A 323 -6.61 -0.13 -15.28
C THR A 323 -7.92 0.51 -14.79
N GLN A 324 -7.93 1.14 -13.61
CA GLN A 324 -9.13 1.63 -12.92
C GLN A 324 -10.19 0.53 -12.65
N GLU A 325 -9.76 -0.74 -12.59
CA GLU A 325 -10.64 -1.87 -12.25
C GLU A 325 -10.71 -2.10 -10.74
N GLY A 326 -11.85 -2.60 -10.25
CA GLY A 326 -11.98 -3.06 -8.87
C GLY A 326 -11.47 -4.50 -8.73
N VAL A 327 -10.37 -4.70 -8.01
CA VAL A 327 -9.79 -6.02 -7.73
C VAL A 327 -10.31 -6.52 -6.38
N ILE A 328 -11.15 -7.56 -6.41
CA ILE A 328 -11.67 -8.22 -5.21
C ILE A 328 -10.66 -9.26 -4.74
N THR A 329 -10.35 -9.29 -3.44
CA THR A 329 -9.38 -10.20 -2.84
C THR A 329 -9.95 -10.91 -1.61
N VAL A 330 -9.46 -12.12 -1.32
CA VAL A 330 -9.75 -12.83 -0.07
C VAL A 330 -9.10 -12.09 1.09
N SER A 331 -9.86 -11.77 2.13
CA SER A 331 -9.38 -11.11 3.35
C SER A 331 -9.15 -12.11 4.49
N LYS A 332 -10.08 -13.06 4.68
CA LYS A 332 -10.01 -14.12 5.69
C LYS A 332 -10.06 -15.52 5.05
N PRO A 333 -9.53 -16.56 5.73
CA PRO A 333 -9.69 -17.95 5.29
C PRO A 333 -11.15 -18.30 5.04
N LEU A 334 -11.41 -18.99 3.93
CA LEU A 334 -12.72 -19.49 3.55
C LEU A 334 -12.93 -20.91 4.10
N ASP A 335 -14.18 -21.36 4.08
CA ASP A 335 -14.66 -22.60 4.72
C ASP A 335 -15.99 -22.93 4.02
N PHE A 336 -15.98 -23.93 3.13
CA PHE A 336 -17.09 -24.31 2.26
C PHE A 336 -18.22 -24.98 3.05
N GLU A 337 -17.87 -25.90 3.95
CA GLU A 337 -18.77 -26.65 4.85
C GLU A 337 -19.66 -25.71 5.65
N LYS A 338 -19.07 -24.62 6.16
CA LYS A 338 -19.77 -23.58 6.90
C LYS A 338 -20.56 -22.66 5.99
N LYS A 339 -20.00 -22.27 4.82
CA LYS A 339 -20.65 -21.33 3.90
C LYS A 339 -20.11 -21.40 2.46
N PRO A 340 -20.83 -22.07 1.54
CA PRO A 340 -20.37 -22.31 0.16
C PRO A 340 -20.54 -21.11 -0.79
N SER A 341 -21.15 -20.00 -0.33
CA SER A 341 -21.34 -18.82 -1.18
C SER A 341 -21.52 -17.54 -0.38
N TYR A 342 -21.02 -16.43 -0.93
CA TYR A 342 -21.14 -15.09 -0.39
C TYR A 342 -21.70 -14.14 -1.44
N THR A 343 -22.37 -13.09 -0.98
CA THR A 343 -22.87 -11.98 -1.80
C THR A 343 -22.43 -10.67 -1.18
N VAL A 344 -21.73 -9.83 -1.95
CA VAL A 344 -21.32 -8.48 -1.56
C VAL A 344 -21.91 -7.45 -2.52
N GLU A 345 -22.34 -6.32 -1.99
CA GLU A 345 -22.73 -5.16 -2.79
C GLU A 345 -21.57 -4.19 -2.85
N ILE A 346 -21.17 -3.84 -4.07
CA ILE A 346 -20.02 -2.99 -4.33
C ILE A 346 -20.53 -1.70 -4.96
N GLN A 347 -20.10 -0.59 -4.38
CA GLN A 347 -20.37 0.76 -4.85
C GLN A 347 -19.14 1.29 -5.57
N VAL A 348 -19.34 1.97 -6.70
CA VAL A 348 -18.31 2.76 -7.39
C VAL A 348 -18.71 4.24 -7.39
N GLN A 349 -17.72 5.12 -7.30
CA GLN A 349 -17.88 6.57 -7.40
C GLN A 349 -16.54 7.24 -7.77
N ASN A 350 -16.58 8.46 -8.28
CA ASN A 350 -15.39 9.26 -8.57
C ASN A 350 -14.63 9.62 -7.28
N THR A 351 -13.33 9.86 -7.44
CA THR A 351 -12.42 10.35 -6.39
C THR A 351 -12.62 11.85 -6.15
N GLN A 352 -12.73 12.63 -7.22
CA GLN A 352 -13.20 14.02 -7.19
C GLN A 352 -14.73 14.03 -7.12
N VAL A 353 -15.30 14.92 -6.32
CA VAL A 353 -16.76 15.06 -6.20
C VAL A 353 -17.09 16.55 -6.25
N ASP A 354 -17.72 17.00 -7.34
CA ASP A 354 -18.20 18.38 -7.44
C ASP A 354 -19.58 18.51 -6.76
N PRO A 355 -19.73 19.34 -5.71
CA PRO A 355 -21.01 19.54 -5.03
C PRO A 355 -22.15 20.02 -5.91
N ARG A 356 -21.87 20.64 -7.07
CA ARG A 356 -22.86 21.11 -8.04
C ARG A 356 -23.51 19.97 -8.82
N PHE A 357 -22.76 18.89 -9.05
CA PHE A 357 -23.19 17.72 -9.84
C PHE A 357 -23.43 16.46 -8.97
N MET A 358 -23.30 16.58 -7.63
CA MET A 358 -23.74 15.58 -6.65
C MET A 358 -25.26 15.32 -6.71
N SER A 359 -25.69 14.51 -7.68
CA SER A 359 -27.03 13.93 -7.75
C SER A 359 -27.08 12.56 -7.06
N ALA A 360 -28.29 12.06 -6.77
CA ALA A 360 -28.48 10.71 -6.21
C ALA A 360 -27.94 9.58 -7.12
N GLY A 361 -27.69 9.88 -8.40
CA GLY A 361 -27.04 8.99 -9.36
C GLY A 361 -25.51 9.08 -9.41
N SER A 362 -24.85 9.90 -8.57
CA SER A 362 -23.37 10.07 -8.52
C SER A 362 -22.58 8.82 -8.10
N LYS A 363 -23.29 7.73 -7.83
CA LYS A 363 -22.77 6.43 -7.47
C LYS A 363 -23.50 5.37 -8.28
N ASP A 364 -22.84 4.24 -8.49
CA ASP A 364 -23.47 3.05 -9.03
C ASP A 364 -23.19 1.85 -8.13
N MET A 365 -24.07 0.83 -8.19
CA MET A 365 -23.99 -0.36 -7.34
C MET A 365 -24.15 -1.64 -8.16
N ALA A 366 -23.26 -2.59 -7.94
CA ALA A 366 -23.35 -3.93 -8.50
C ALA A 366 -23.31 -5.00 -7.40
N THR A 367 -24.05 -6.07 -7.61
CA THR A 367 -24.03 -7.24 -6.72
C THR A 367 -22.98 -8.24 -7.22
N VAL A 368 -22.02 -8.61 -6.38
CA VAL A 368 -21.06 -9.67 -6.70
C VAL A 368 -21.41 -10.92 -5.91
N ARG A 369 -21.59 -12.04 -6.61
CA ARG A 369 -21.77 -13.36 -6.01
C ARG A 369 -20.48 -14.14 -6.13
N ILE A 370 -19.97 -14.60 -5.01
CA ILE A 370 -18.72 -15.36 -4.91
C ILE A 370 -19.09 -16.76 -4.45
N GLY A 371 -18.95 -17.74 -5.33
CA GLY A 371 -19.01 -19.15 -4.96
C GLY A 371 -17.69 -19.56 -4.33
N VAL A 372 -17.73 -20.23 -3.18
CA VAL A 372 -16.57 -20.97 -2.68
C VAL A 372 -16.54 -22.30 -3.42
N GLU A 373 -15.37 -22.71 -3.90
CA GLU A 373 -15.15 -24.05 -4.44
C GLU A 373 -14.52 -24.93 -3.35
N ASP A 374 -15.21 -26.03 -3.09
CA ASP A 374 -14.89 -27.21 -2.26
C ASP A 374 -13.52 -27.82 -2.66
N VAL A 375 -12.62 -28.01 -1.69
CA VAL A 375 -11.26 -28.56 -1.91
C VAL A 375 -10.84 -29.56 -0.82
N ASP A 376 -11.15 -30.84 -1.05
CA ASP A 376 -10.58 -32.06 -0.43
C ASP A 376 -9.57 -31.80 0.71
N GLU A 377 -10.06 -31.70 1.94
CA GLU A 377 -9.31 -31.50 3.17
C GLU A 377 -8.93 -32.84 3.86
N PRO A 378 -7.92 -32.87 4.75
CA PRO A 378 -7.62 -34.04 5.55
C PRO A 378 -8.56 -34.21 6.76
N PRO A 379 -8.90 -35.44 7.18
CA PRO A 379 -9.77 -35.68 8.33
C PRO A 379 -9.33 -34.96 9.60
N LEU A 380 -10.22 -34.24 10.27
CA LEU A 380 -9.92 -33.47 11.48
C LEU A 380 -10.24 -34.28 12.75
N PHE A 381 -9.29 -34.37 13.68
CA PHE A 381 -9.52 -35.00 15.00
C PHE A 381 -10.35 -34.11 15.93
N ASP A 382 -11.26 -34.70 16.70
CA ASP A 382 -12.14 -33.98 17.65
C ASP A 382 -11.37 -33.22 18.75
N LYS A 383 -10.10 -33.58 18.98
CA LYS A 383 -9.21 -32.98 19.99
C LYS A 383 -7.80 -32.86 19.45
N ALA A 384 -7.12 -31.77 19.81
CA ALA A 384 -5.69 -31.55 19.49
C ALA A 384 -4.73 -32.54 20.17
N SER A 385 -5.17 -33.23 21.22
CA SER A 385 -4.43 -34.32 21.88
C SER A 385 -5.38 -35.18 22.71
N TYR A 386 -5.06 -36.46 22.87
CA TYR A 386 -5.77 -37.36 23.78
C TYR A 386 -4.87 -37.77 24.94
N LEU A 387 -5.41 -37.74 26.16
CA LEU A 387 -4.81 -38.38 27.34
C LEU A 387 -5.61 -39.65 27.62
N MET A 388 -4.91 -40.77 27.76
CA MET A 388 -5.47 -42.06 28.17
C MET A 388 -4.70 -42.54 29.41
N GLU A 389 -5.38 -43.20 30.33
CA GLU A 389 -4.78 -43.78 31.52
C GLU A 389 -5.05 -45.28 31.53
N VAL A 390 -4.02 -46.08 31.76
CA VAL A 390 -4.11 -47.55 31.83
C VAL A 390 -3.22 -48.03 32.97
N LYS A 391 -3.66 -49.05 33.70
CA LYS A 391 -2.83 -49.70 34.71
C LYS A 391 -1.78 -50.58 34.04
N GLU A 392 -0.60 -50.71 34.62
CA GLU A 392 0.42 -51.62 34.08
C GLU A 392 0.01 -53.10 34.15
N ASP A 393 -0.77 -53.49 35.16
CA ASP A 393 -1.37 -54.82 35.30
C ASP A 393 -2.45 -55.13 34.24
N ALA A 394 -2.74 -54.21 33.32
CA ALA A 394 -3.75 -54.39 32.30
C ALA A 394 -3.42 -55.54 31.34
N ALA A 395 -4.36 -56.46 31.18
CA ALA A 395 -4.21 -57.59 30.28
C ALA A 395 -4.07 -57.17 28.82
N VAL A 396 -3.21 -57.89 28.08
CA VAL A 396 -3.07 -57.73 26.62
C VAL A 396 -4.42 -57.91 25.93
N GLY A 397 -4.76 -56.99 25.02
CA GLY A 397 -6.02 -56.92 24.30
C GLY A 397 -7.07 -55.98 24.93
N VAL A 398 -6.83 -55.43 26.14
CA VAL A 398 -7.71 -54.43 26.75
C VAL A 398 -7.67 -53.12 25.96
N ALA A 399 -8.84 -52.48 25.80
CA ALA A 399 -8.95 -51.15 25.21
C ALA A 399 -8.51 -50.08 26.23
N VAL A 400 -7.53 -49.28 25.83
CA VAL A 400 -6.93 -48.18 26.62
C VAL A 400 -7.76 -46.90 26.49
N GLY A 401 -8.37 -46.70 25.31
CA GLY A 401 -9.23 -45.55 25.02
C GLY A 401 -9.62 -45.53 23.54
N SER A 402 -10.11 -44.40 23.06
CA SER A 402 -10.40 -44.19 21.64
C SER A 402 -10.13 -42.76 21.20
N VAL A 403 -9.65 -42.61 19.97
CA VAL A 403 -9.65 -41.34 19.24
C VAL A 403 -10.84 -41.28 18.28
N SER A 404 -11.15 -40.08 17.79
CA SER A 404 -12.21 -39.85 16.81
C SER A 404 -11.85 -38.65 15.94
N ALA A 405 -12.12 -38.76 14.65
CA ALA A 405 -11.88 -37.76 13.63
C ALA A 405 -13.00 -37.80 12.59
N MET A 406 -13.28 -36.65 12.00
CA MET A 406 -14.32 -36.46 11.00
C MET A 406 -13.74 -35.73 9.79
N ASP A 407 -14.14 -36.16 8.60
CA ASP A 407 -13.81 -35.55 7.32
C ASP A 407 -14.67 -34.27 7.14
N PRO A 408 -14.11 -33.09 6.85
CA PRO A 408 -14.89 -31.87 6.63
C PRO A 408 -15.81 -31.98 5.40
N ASP A 409 -15.22 -32.27 4.24
CA ASP A 409 -15.79 -32.27 2.89
C ASP A 409 -16.98 -33.23 2.74
N ALA A 410 -16.97 -34.28 3.56
CA ALA A 410 -17.94 -35.35 3.52
C ALA A 410 -18.40 -35.74 4.92
N ALA A 411 -19.58 -35.25 5.31
CA ALA A 411 -20.32 -35.60 6.53
C ALA A 411 -20.58 -37.12 6.76
N ARG A 412 -20.10 -38.01 5.87
CA ARG A 412 -20.11 -39.49 5.98
C ARG A 412 -18.87 -40.19 5.39
N SER A 413 -17.75 -39.50 5.14
CA SER A 413 -16.51 -40.18 4.74
C SER A 413 -16.02 -41.11 5.85
N MET A 414 -15.52 -42.30 5.46
CA MET A 414 -15.06 -43.31 6.42
C MET A 414 -13.60 -43.06 6.78
N VAL A 415 -13.34 -42.44 7.92
CA VAL A 415 -11.95 -42.25 8.39
C VAL A 415 -11.33 -43.60 8.79
N LYS A 416 -10.14 -43.89 8.27
CA LYS A 416 -9.30 -45.03 8.69
C LYS A 416 -8.26 -44.58 9.70
N TYR A 417 -8.13 -45.31 10.80
CA TYR A 417 -7.15 -45.02 11.86
C TYR A 417 -5.96 -45.97 11.83
N SER A 418 -4.75 -45.44 12.09
CA SER A 418 -3.52 -46.23 12.25
C SER A 418 -2.55 -45.56 13.24
N ILE A 419 -1.61 -46.31 13.83
CA ILE A 419 -0.55 -45.74 14.70
C ILE A 419 0.71 -45.52 13.86
N ASP A 420 1.33 -44.35 13.96
CA ASP A 420 2.66 -44.09 13.39
C ASP A 420 3.70 -44.93 14.14
N ARG A 421 4.18 -45.98 13.47
CA ARG A 421 5.15 -46.93 14.04
C ARG A 421 6.53 -46.32 14.32
N ARG A 422 6.81 -45.08 13.91
CA ARG A 422 7.99 -44.32 14.36
C ARG A 422 7.87 -43.86 15.81
N THR A 423 6.65 -43.75 16.34
CA THR A 423 6.36 -43.37 17.74
C THR A 423 6.08 -44.55 18.66
N ASP A 424 5.82 -45.73 18.09
CA ASP A 424 5.56 -47.00 18.79
C ASP A 424 6.41 -48.11 18.15
N MET A 425 7.73 -48.00 18.34
CA MET A 425 8.72 -48.88 17.72
C MET A 425 8.62 -50.32 18.24
N ASP A 426 8.39 -50.48 19.55
CA ASP A 426 8.28 -51.79 20.23
C ASP A 426 6.92 -52.46 20.03
N ARG A 427 5.97 -51.75 19.40
CA ARG A 427 4.60 -52.20 19.10
C ARG A 427 3.86 -52.60 20.37
N LEU A 428 3.88 -51.71 21.35
CA LEU A 428 3.15 -51.85 22.61
C LEU A 428 1.64 -51.67 22.38
N PHE A 429 1.26 -50.83 21.41
CA PHE A 429 -0.12 -50.46 21.16
C PHE A 429 -0.59 -50.85 19.74
N ASN A 430 -1.90 -50.96 19.58
CA ASN A 430 -2.54 -51.10 18.29
C ASN A 430 -3.87 -50.35 18.27
N ILE A 431 -4.41 -50.09 17.09
CA ILE A 431 -5.66 -49.33 16.93
C ILE A 431 -6.61 -50.04 15.98
N HIS A 432 -7.90 -50.04 16.30
CA HIS A 432 -8.92 -50.61 15.44
C HIS A 432 -9.32 -49.60 14.35
N SER A 433 -9.06 -49.97 13.10
CA SER A 433 -9.00 -49.02 11.98
C SER A 433 -10.32 -48.33 11.63
N GLY A 434 -11.47 -48.86 12.06
CA GLY A 434 -12.80 -48.32 11.71
C GLY A 434 -13.52 -47.56 12.84
N ASN A 435 -12.96 -47.49 14.05
CA ASN A 435 -13.62 -46.82 15.18
C ASN A 435 -12.64 -46.14 16.17
N GLY A 436 -11.34 -46.08 15.84
CA GLY A 436 -10.33 -45.38 16.63
C GLY A 436 -10.02 -45.97 18.01
N SER A 437 -10.54 -47.15 18.38
CA SER A 437 -10.23 -47.78 19.68
C SER A 437 -8.77 -48.24 19.74
N VAL A 438 -8.01 -47.69 20.69
CA VAL A 438 -6.62 -48.05 20.98
C VAL A 438 -6.62 -49.19 22.00
N PHE A 439 -5.86 -50.24 21.72
CA PHE A 439 -5.78 -51.44 22.56
C PHE A 439 -4.34 -51.89 22.78
N LEU A 440 -4.13 -52.54 23.92
CA LEU A 440 -2.84 -53.00 24.37
C LEU A 440 -2.40 -54.27 23.65
N LEU A 441 -1.15 -54.32 23.16
CA LEU A 441 -0.60 -55.47 22.41
C LEU A 441 0.47 -56.24 23.19
N ARG A 442 1.08 -55.63 24.22
CA ARG A 442 2.08 -56.23 25.12
C ARG A 442 1.83 -55.77 26.56
N SER A 443 2.34 -56.51 27.55
CA SER A 443 2.38 -56.01 28.93
C SER A 443 3.18 -54.71 29.01
N LEU A 444 2.83 -53.86 29.96
CA LEU A 444 3.55 -52.62 30.27
C LEU A 444 4.20 -52.75 31.65
N ASP A 445 5.17 -51.88 31.91
CA ASP A 445 5.96 -51.81 33.13
C ASP A 445 6.20 -50.30 33.36
N ARG A 446 5.70 -49.78 34.47
CA ARG A 446 5.73 -48.34 34.77
C ARG A 446 7.11 -47.90 35.24
N GLU A 447 7.82 -48.77 35.94
CA GLU A 447 9.16 -48.53 36.48
C GLU A 447 10.21 -48.51 35.36
N GLU A 448 9.94 -49.20 34.24
CA GLU A 448 10.63 -48.98 32.97
C GLU A 448 10.16 -47.68 32.29
N THR A 449 8.86 -47.51 32.03
CA THR A 449 8.32 -46.34 31.30
C THR A 449 6.91 -45.90 31.72
N ALA A 450 6.80 -44.99 32.68
CA ALA A 450 5.51 -44.46 33.17
C ALA A 450 4.66 -43.66 32.14
N TRP A 451 5.22 -43.28 30.99
CA TRP A 451 4.52 -42.54 29.93
C TRP A 451 4.90 -43.04 28.53
N HIS A 452 3.89 -43.30 27.70
CA HIS A 452 4.06 -43.57 26.28
C HIS A 452 3.40 -42.49 25.42
N ASN A 453 4.13 -41.97 24.43
CA ASN A 453 3.69 -40.89 23.57
C ASN A 453 3.60 -41.41 22.13
N ILE A 454 2.40 -41.79 21.69
CA ILE A 454 2.17 -42.32 20.33
C ILE A 454 1.50 -41.26 19.46
N SER A 455 1.78 -41.27 18.15
CA SER A 455 1.02 -40.51 17.16
C SER A 455 0.03 -41.43 16.46
N VAL A 456 -1.23 -41.01 16.43
CA VAL A 456 -2.29 -41.69 15.67
C VAL A 456 -2.56 -40.90 14.40
N ILE A 457 -2.64 -41.61 13.29
CA ILE A 457 -2.92 -41.09 11.95
C ILE A 457 -4.38 -41.39 11.60
N ALA A 458 -5.12 -40.37 11.20
CA ALA A 458 -6.40 -40.50 10.51
C ALA A 458 -6.17 -40.30 9.02
N THR A 459 -6.68 -41.19 8.17
CA THR A 459 -6.57 -41.11 6.71
C THR A 459 -7.95 -41.21 6.08
N GLU A 460 -8.23 -40.40 5.06
CA GLU A 460 -9.48 -40.47 4.28
C GLU A 460 -9.58 -41.85 3.58
N PHE A 461 -10.80 -42.36 3.36
CA PHE A 461 -10.98 -43.73 2.87
C PHE A 461 -10.48 -43.91 1.43
N ASN A 462 -10.74 -42.89 0.60
CA ASN A 462 -10.61 -42.93 -0.85
C ASN A 462 -9.28 -42.32 -1.32
N ASN A 463 -8.81 -41.27 -0.66
CA ASN A 463 -7.58 -40.54 -0.92
C ASN A 463 -6.60 -40.69 0.25
N PRO A 464 -5.74 -41.74 0.27
CA PRO A 464 -4.78 -41.96 1.35
C PRO A 464 -3.64 -40.93 1.40
N ARG A 465 -3.67 -39.89 0.55
CA ARG A 465 -2.80 -38.70 0.67
C ARG A 465 -3.36 -37.69 1.66
N GLN A 466 -4.67 -37.68 1.88
CA GLN A 466 -5.33 -36.89 2.91
C GLN A 466 -5.19 -37.60 4.25
N SER A 467 -4.34 -37.05 5.10
CA SER A 467 -4.05 -37.62 6.41
C SER A 467 -3.69 -36.57 7.44
N SER A 468 -4.24 -36.70 8.65
CA SER A 468 -3.89 -35.89 9.80
C SER A 468 -3.26 -36.75 10.91
N HIS A 469 -2.61 -36.09 11.85
CA HIS A 469 -1.90 -36.72 12.97
C HIS A 469 -2.34 -36.10 14.29
N VAL A 470 -2.59 -36.93 15.32
CA VAL A 470 -2.83 -36.47 16.69
C VAL A 470 -1.86 -37.15 17.67
N PRO A 471 -1.28 -36.41 18.64
CA PRO A 471 -0.56 -37.01 19.75
C PRO A 471 -1.54 -37.63 20.77
N VAL A 472 -1.24 -38.86 21.17
CA VAL A 472 -1.92 -39.59 22.24
C VAL A 472 -0.90 -39.88 23.33
N TYR A 473 -1.14 -39.29 24.49
CA TYR A 473 -0.36 -39.50 25.71
C TYR A 473 -1.03 -40.61 26.51
N ILE A 474 -0.29 -41.68 26.79
CA ILE A 474 -0.75 -42.81 27.58
C ILE A 474 0.05 -42.80 28.88
N ARG A 475 -0.63 -42.49 29.98
CA ARG A 475 -0.05 -42.50 31.33
C ARG A 475 -0.30 -43.86 31.97
N LEU A 476 0.75 -44.45 32.54
CA LEU A 476 0.60 -45.66 33.34
C LEU A 476 0.19 -45.31 34.77
N LEU A 477 -0.83 -46.01 35.24
CA LEU A 477 -1.30 -45.97 36.62
C LEU A 477 -0.61 -47.09 37.39
N ASP A 478 0.06 -46.69 38.45
CA ASP A 478 0.84 -47.50 39.37
C ASP A 478 0.05 -48.65 39.99
N ILE A 479 0.68 -49.82 40.07
CA ILE A 479 0.23 -51.01 40.78
C ILE A 479 1.39 -51.55 41.61
N ASN A 480 1.18 -51.75 42.91
CA ASN A 480 2.22 -52.19 43.84
C ASN A 480 2.67 -53.65 43.56
N ASP A 481 3.62 -53.81 42.63
CA ASP A 481 4.14 -55.08 42.15
C ASP A 481 5.64 -55.28 42.45
N ASN A 482 6.36 -54.21 42.79
CA ASN A 482 7.70 -54.29 43.36
C ASN A 482 7.64 -54.48 44.88
N ALA A 483 8.72 -55.00 45.45
CA ALA A 483 8.83 -55.25 46.88
C ALA A 483 9.93 -54.37 47.49
N PRO A 484 9.71 -53.77 48.68
CA PRO A 484 10.66 -52.83 49.25
C PRO A 484 11.99 -53.51 49.56
N THR A 485 13.07 -52.94 49.05
CA THR A 485 14.44 -53.45 49.24
C THR A 485 15.24 -52.53 50.16
N PHE A 486 16.39 -52.99 50.66
CA PHE A 486 17.28 -52.09 51.40
C PHE A 486 17.82 -50.97 50.49
N ALA A 487 17.77 -49.72 50.96
CA ALA A 487 18.27 -48.55 50.24
C ALA A 487 19.75 -48.66 49.83
N THR A 488 20.55 -49.42 50.59
CA THR A 488 21.95 -49.73 50.30
C THR A 488 22.33 -51.10 50.86
N THR A 489 23.48 -51.64 50.48
CA THR A 489 24.06 -52.83 51.11
C THR A 489 24.57 -52.51 52.51
N TYR A 490 23.85 -52.94 53.54
CA TYR A 490 24.24 -52.71 54.93
C TYR A 490 25.25 -53.75 55.45
N GLU A 491 26.40 -53.25 55.91
CA GLU A 491 27.38 -53.99 56.71
C GLU A 491 27.67 -53.20 58.00
N THR A 492 27.74 -53.89 59.13
CA THR A 492 27.92 -53.29 60.45
C THR A 492 28.72 -54.22 61.38
N TYR A 493 29.01 -53.75 62.58
CA TYR A 493 29.91 -54.40 63.52
C TYR A 493 29.27 -54.49 64.91
N VAL A 494 29.47 -55.62 65.59
CA VAL A 494 29.01 -55.83 66.97
C VAL A 494 30.19 -56.13 67.90
N CYS A 495 30.17 -55.48 69.06
CA CYS A 495 31.20 -55.62 70.07
C CYS A 495 31.06 -56.94 70.86
N GLU A 496 32.16 -57.67 71.09
CA GLU A 496 32.17 -58.88 71.94
C GLU A 496 31.63 -58.65 73.36
N ARG A 497 31.75 -57.41 73.87
CA ARG A 497 31.31 -56.95 75.21
C ARG A 497 30.21 -55.87 75.14
N THR A 498 29.39 -55.88 74.09
CA THR A 498 28.23 -55.00 73.94
C THR A 498 27.21 -55.15 75.08
N LYS A 499 26.43 -54.11 75.36
CA LYS A 499 25.22 -54.26 76.19
C LYS A 499 24.10 -54.90 75.36
N ALA A 500 23.15 -55.57 76.02
CA ALA A 500 21.88 -55.93 75.40
C ALA A 500 21.00 -54.68 75.23
N GLY A 501 20.23 -54.60 74.15
CA GLY A 501 19.46 -53.42 73.77
C GLY A 501 20.29 -52.30 73.12
N GLN A 502 21.53 -52.56 72.73
CA GLN A 502 22.37 -51.58 72.04
C GLN A 502 22.06 -51.56 70.54
N ARG A 503 21.72 -50.39 69.99
CA ARG A 503 21.54 -50.21 68.54
C ARG A 503 22.91 -50.24 67.86
N ILE A 504 23.10 -51.18 66.93
CA ILE A 504 24.35 -51.36 66.17
C ILE A 504 24.26 -50.78 64.75
N GLN A 505 23.06 -50.76 64.16
CA GLN A 505 22.82 -50.21 62.84
C GLN A 505 21.43 -49.57 62.78
N THR A 506 21.27 -48.56 61.93
CA THR A 506 19.96 -48.17 61.40
C THR A 506 19.93 -48.56 59.93
N VAL A 507 18.88 -49.26 59.51
CA VAL A 507 18.63 -49.63 58.10
C VAL A 507 17.43 -48.85 57.59
N SER A 508 17.42 -48.52 56.30
CA SER A 508 16.28 -47.95 55.58
C SER A 508 15.98 -48.75 54.32
N ALA A 509 14.78 -48.60 53.80
CA ALA A 509 14.32 -49.24 52.58
C ALA A 509 13.96 -48.21 51.49
N VAL A 510 13.86 -48.70 50.26
CA VAL A 510 13.34 -48.00 49.08
C VAL A 510 12.42 -48.95 48.32
N ASP A 511 11.43 -48.39 47.64
CA ASP A 511 10.62 -49.11 46.66
C ASP A 511 10.78 -48.49 45.27
N ALA A 512 10.37 -49.22 44.24
CA ALA A 512 10.34 -48.72 42.87
C ALA A 512 9.02 -48.03 42.50
N ASP A 513 7.91 -48.57 43.04
CA ASP A 513 6.53 -48.11 42.81
C ASP A 513 6.29 -46.66 43.28
N GLU A 514 5.25 -45.99 42.77
CA GLU A 514 4.89 -44.61 43.16
C GLU A 514 3.96 -44.59 44.38
N PRO A 515 4.37 -43.97 45.48
CA PRO A 515 3.68 -44.17 46.74
C PRO A 515 2.36 -43.40 46.82
N SER A 516 1.25 -44.14 46.78
CA SER A 516 -0.13 -43.64 46.80
C SER A 516 -0.42 -42.63 47.93
N MET A 517 0.20 -42.76 49.11
CA MET A 517 0.15 -41.77 50.20
C MET A 517 1.51 -41.52 50.88
N GLY A 518 2.61 -41.71 50.14
CA GLY A 518 3.97 -41.76 50.70
C GLY A 518 4.32 -43.17 51.22
N HIS A 519 5.50 -43.69 50.85
CA HIS A 519 5.88 -45.07 51.21
C HIS A 519 5.86 -45.26 52.72
N LYS A 520 5.41 -46.43 53.16
CA LYS A 520 5.49 -46.83 54.56
C LYS A 520 5.99 -48.26 54.69
N PHE A 521 7.20 -48.42 55.21
CA PHE A 521 7.82 -49.72 55.37
C PHE A 521 7.72 -50.24 56.79
N PHE A 522 7.42 -51.53 56.94
CA PHE A 522 7.43 -52.27 58.18
C PHE A 522 8.62 -53.24 58.21
N PHE A 523 9.41 -53.20 59.27
CA PHE A 523 10.61 -54.02 59.39
C PHE A 523 10.47 -55.11 60.46
N SER A 524 10.79 -56.35 60.09
CA SER A 524 10.82 -57.48 61.03
C SER A 524 12.02 -58.39 60.79
N LEU A 525 12.39 -59.23 61.76
CA LEU A 525 13.34 -60.32 61.50
C LEU A 525 12.61 -61.47 60.80
N ALA A 526 13.27 -62.16 59.86
CA ALA A 526 12.71 -63.37 59.27
C ALA A 526 12.22 -64.37 60.34
N PRO A 527 11.10 -65.07 60.13
CA PRO A 527 10.51 -65.97 61.12
C PRO A 527 11.43 -67.15 61.46
N GLU A 528 12.20 -67.62 60.48
CA GLU A 528 13.13 -68.74 60.62
C GLU A 528 14.57 -68.29 60.85
N GLY A 529 15.28 -68.98 61.75
CA GLY A 529 16.71 -68.80 61.99
C GLY A 529 17.09 -68.45 63.42
N THR A 530 18.31 -68.83 63.81
CA THR A 530 18.86 -68.61 65.16
C THR A 530 19.13 -67.13 65.47
N HIS A 531 19.08 -66.26 64.47
CA HIS A 531 19.33 -64.81 64.54
C HIS A 531 18.42 -64.09 65.55
N ARG A 532 17.16 -64.54 65.72
CA ARG A 532 16.22 -63.99 66.72
C ARG A 532 16.68 -64.16 68.18
N SER A 533 17.62 -65.07 68.46
CA SER A 533 18.26 -65.20 69.78
C SER A 533 19.36 -64.16 70.02
N ASN A 534 19.94 -63.63 68.93
CA ASN A 534 21.09 -62.74 68.95
C ASN A 534 20.68 -61.27 68.73
N PHE A 535 19.75 -60.99 67.80
CA PHE A 535 19.35 -59.62 67.43
C PHE A 535 17.84 -59.40 67.54
N THR A 536 17.44 -58.13 67.55
CA THR A 536 16.05 -57.66 67.45
C THR A 536 15.98 -56.46 66.54
N VAL A 537 15.00 -56.43 65.63
CA VAL A 537 14.63 -55.25 64.84
C VAL A 537 13.65 -54.41 65.66
N ARG A 538 13.84 -53.09 65.66
CA ARG A 538 12.85 -52.12 66.15
C ARG A 538 12.60 -51.09 65.07
N ASP A 539 11.39 -51.11 64.53
CA ASP A 539 10.88 -50.06 63.66
C ASP A 539 10.94 -48.70 64.37
N ASN A 540 11.43 -47.66 63.70
CA ASN A 540 11.48 -46.30 64.24
C ASN A 540 10.26 -45.45 63.78
N GLY A 541 9.44 -45.94 62.84
CA GLY A 541 8.25 -45.24 62.34
C GLY A 541 8.53 -44.14 61.31
N ASP A 542 9.78 -44.03 60.83
CA ASP A 542 10.29 -43.02 59.89
C ASP A 542 10.88 -43.65 58.62
N ASN A 543 10.37 -44.81 58.20
CA ASN A 543 10.93 -45.68 57.16
C ASN A 543 12.36 -46.19 57.43
N THR A 544 12.81 -46.10 58.69
CA THR A 544 14.02 -46.75 59.17
C THR A 544 13.74 -47.72 60.32
N ALA A 545 14.61 -48.72 60.47
CA ALA A 545 14.60 -49.60 61.61
C ALA A 545 15.97 -49.65 62.30
N GLY A 546 15.95 -49.56 63.63
CA GLY A 546 17.10 -49.84 64.47
C GLY A 546 17.31 -51.35 64.60
N ILE A 547 18.52 -51.81 64.34
CA ILE A 547 18.94 -53.18 64.63
C ILE A 547 19.66 -53.17 65.97
N LEU A 548 19.16 -53.94 66.94
CA LEU A 548 19.67 -53.98 68.30
C LEU A 548 20.15 -55.35 68.70
N THR A 549 21.15 -55.38 69.58
CA THR A 549 21.63 -56.60 70.23
C THR A 549 20.60 -57.13 71.22
N ARG A 550 20.33 -58.44 71.19
CA ARG A 550 19.52 -59.13 72.21
C ARG A 550 20.39 -59.70 73.33
N ARG A 551 21.65 -60.02 73.03
CA ARG A 551 22.64 -60.56 73.98
C ARG A 551 23.64 -59.48 74.42
N ALA A 552 24.20 -59.67 75.62
CA ALA A 552 25.25 -58.82 76.19
C ALA A 552 26.68 -59.38 76.00
N SER A 553 26.86 -60.38 75.14
CA SER A 553 28.17 -60.85 74.70
C SER A 553 28.07 -61.65 73.41
N TYR A 554 29.07 -61.46 72.55
CA TYR A 554 29.31 -62.18 71.29
C TYR A 554 30.75 -62.69 71.33
N SER A 555 31.05 -63.76 70.61
CA SER A 555 32.41 -64.31 70.56
C SER A 555 32.82 -64.59 69.12
N ARG A 556 33.86 -63.89 68.65
CA ARG A 556 34.43 -64.04 67.32
C ARG A 556 34.96 -65.46 67.07
N LEU A 557 35.35 -66.17 68.13
CA LEU A 557 35.79 -67.58 68.10
C LEU A 557 34.62 -68.56 67.85
N HIS A 558 33.40 -68.22 68.26
CA HIS A 558 32.22 -69.06 68.05
C HIS A 558 31.54 -68.73 66.72
N GLN A 559 31.36 -67.44 66.44
CA GLN A 559 30.79 -66.96 65.19
C GLN A 559 31.31 -65.55 64.91
N SER A 560 32.13 -65.40 63.86
CA SER A 560 32.75 -64.12 63.48
C SER A 560 31.86 -63.21 62.63
N ILE A 561 30.88 -63.79 61.92
CA ILE A 561 29.93 -63.09 61.05
C ILE A 561 28.51 -63.64 61.29
N TYR A 562 27.56 -62.73 61.49
CA TYR A 562 26.13 -63.00 61.47
C TYR A 562 25.51 -62.36 60.23
N LEU A 563 24.87 -63.18 59.40
CA LEU A 563 23.96 -62.70 58.36
C LEU A 563 22.59 -62.56 59.00
N VAL A 564 22.05 -61.35 59.07
CA VAL A 564 20.78 -61.06 59.75
C VAL A 564 19.71 -60.76 58.70
N PRO A 565 18.81 -61.71 58.40
CA PRO A 565 17.72 -61.50 57.45
C PRO A 565 16.63 -60.62 58.07
N VAL A 566 16.43 -59.44 57.49
CA VAL A 566 15.37 -58.49 57.83
C VAL A 566 14.35 -58.54 56.72
N VAL A 567 13.12 -58.92 57.06
CA VAL A 567 11.96 -58.83 56.17
C VAL A 567 11.48 -57.39 56.20
N ILE A 568 11.33 -56.83 55.00
CA ILE A 568 10.78 -55.50 54.75
C ILE A 568 9.45 -55.72 54.05
N THR A 569 8.40 -55.06 54.51
CA THR A 569 7.04 -55.13 53.93
C THR A 569 6.55 -53.71 53.72
N ASP A 570 5.89 -53.44 52.61
CA ASP A 570 5.25 -52.15 52.35
C ASP A 570 3.94 -51.99 53.14
N GLY A 571 3.23 -50.90 52.87
CA GLY A 571 1.91 -50.60 53.44
C GLY A 571 0.80 -50.50 52.42
N ASP A 572 1.08 -50.74 51.15
CA ASP A 572 0.19 -50.56 50.01
C ASP A 572 -0.47 -51.90 49.63
N TYR A 573 -1.37 -51.93 48.63
CA TYR A 573 -2.13 -53.14 48.29
C TYR A 573 -2.00 -53.50 46.80
N PRO A 574 -1.62 -54.75 46.45
CA PRO A 574 -1.33 -55.87 47.34
C PRO A 574 0.00 -55.70 48.08
N MET A 575 0.05 -56.06 49.37
CA MET A 575 1.26 -55.88 50.18
C MET A 575 2.39 -56.79 49.71
N GLN A 576 3.52 -56.21 49.33
CA GLN A 576 4.71 -56.94 48.90
C GLN A 576 5.76 -56.99 50.03
N SER A 577 6.66 -57.97 49.94
CA SER A 577 7.74 -58.10 50.93
C SER A 577 9.00 -58.73 50.37
N SER A 578 10.14 -58.19 50.76
CA SER A 578 11.46 -58.72 50.43
C SER A 578 12.27 -59.04 51.70
N THR A 579 13.36 -59.79 51.58
CA THR A 579 14.27 -60.07 52.70
C THR A 579 15.67 -59.55 52.41
N GLY A 580 16.01 -58.40 53.00
CA GLY A 580 17.35 -57.85 52.99
C GLY A 580 18.26 -58.54 54.01
N THR A 581 19.50 -58.86 53.64
CA THR A 581 20.47 -59.48 54.57
C THR A 581 21.50 -58.45 55.05
N LEU A 582 21.45 -58.12 56.33
CA LEU A 582 22.45 -57.28 57.00
C LEU A 582 23.65 -58.14 57.41
N THR A 583 24.87 -57.73 57.03
CA THR A 583 26.09 -58.40 57.51
C THR A 583 26.57 -57.76 58.81
N VAL A 584 26.64 -58.53 59.90
CA VAL A 584 27.14 -58.08 61.21
C VAL A 584 28.43 -58.84 61.55
N ARG A 585 29.57 -58.16 61.64
CA ARG A 585 30.86 -58.77 62.04
C ARG A 585 31.16 -58.56 63.52
N VAL A 586 31.76 -59.55 64.18
CA VAL A 586 32.12 -59.48 65.60
C VAL A 586 33.54 -58.92 65.78
N CYS A 587 33.68 -57.86 66.59
CA CYS A 587 34.95 -57.16 66.84
C CYS A 587 35.31 -57.04 68.32
N THR A 588 36.60 -56.84 68.58
CA THR A 588 37.15 -56.57 69.92
C THR A 588 37.02 -55.09 70.28
N CYS A 589 36.91 -54.81 71.58
CA CYS A 589 36.50 -53.50 72.12
C CYS A 589 37.28 -53.15 73.38
N ASP A 590 37.35 -51.85 73.62
CA ASP A 590 37.93 -51.27 74.83
C ASP A 590 37.07 -51.57 76.09
N ARG A 591 37.48 -51.01 77.22
CA ARG A 591 36.78 -51.16 78.51
C ARG A 591 35.51 -50.32 78.62
N GLU A 592 35.30 -49.37 77.71
CA GLU A 592 34.17 -48.43 77.69
C GLU A 592 33.06 -48.90 76.74
N GLY A 593 33.36 -49.86 75.86
CA GLY A 593 32.45 -50.47 74.90
C GLY A 593 32.61 -49.95 73.47
N ASN A 594 33.64 -49.15 73.20
CA ASN A 594 33.96 -48.67 71.85
C ASN A 594 34.84 -49.68 71.12
N MET A 595 34.78 -49.67 69.79
CA MET A 595 35.51 -50.62 68.93
C MET A 595 37.01 -50.31 68.89
N GLU A 596 37.85 -51.32 69.18
CA GLU A 596 39.32 -51.19 69.10
C GLU A 596 39.89 -51.75 67.79
N LEU A 597 39.48 -52.95 67.38
CA LEU A 597 39.94 -53.58 66.14
C LEU A 597 38.86 -54.47 65.50
N CYS A 598 38.64 -54.27 64.20
CA CYS A 598 37.80 -55.11 63.34
C CYS A 598 38.59 -55.88 62.27
N ASN A 599 39.93 -55.90 62.33
CA ASN A 599 40.76 -56.52 61.28
C ASN A 599 40.48 -58.03 61.15
N ALA A 600 39.96 -58.40 59.99
CA ALA A 600 40.01 -59.74 59.44
C ALA A 600 41.24 -59.90 58.53
N GLU A 601 42.44 -59.70 59.08
CA GLU A 601 43.68 -60.10 58.40
C GLU A 601 43.91 -61.62 58.52
N ALA A 602 43.00 -62.36 57.88
CA ALA A 602 43.16 -63.77 57.55
C ALA A 602 42.23 -64.12 56.38
N LEU A 603 42.80 -64.22 55.18
CA LEU A 603 42.16 -64.73 53.95
C LEU A 603 40.90 -63.99 53.45
N SER A 604 41.05 -62.70 53.21
CA SER A 604 40.49 -62.12 51.98
C SER A 604 41.56 -61.31 51.25
N SER A 605 42.54 -62.03 50.69
CA SER A 605 42.98 -61.63 49.36
C SER A 605 41.72 -61.59 48.50
N SER A 606 41.40 -60.44 47.91
CA SER A 606 40.69 -60.50 46.64
C SER A 606 41.43 -61.49 45.73
N PRO A 607 40.78 -62.13 44.76
CA PRO A 607 41.51 -62.72 43.64
C PRO A 607 42.09 -61.57 42.79
N GLY A 608 43.04 -60.83 43.38
CA GLY A 608 44.09 -60.11 42.69
C GLY A 608 44.82 -61.16 41.90
N LEU A 609 44.30 -61.35 40.69
CA LEU A 609 44.72 -62.32 39.71
C LEU A 609 46.25 -62.28 39.68
N SER A 610 46.89 -63.37 40.13
CA SER A 610 48.35 -63.47 40.28
C SER A 610 49.04 -62.81 39.09
N THR A 611 50.18 -62.13 39.27
CA THR A 611 50.86 -61.48 38.13
C THR A 611 51.08 -62.46 36.95
N GLY A 612 51.32 -63.75 37.24
CA GLY A 612 51.34 -64.81 36.22
C GLY A 612 49.98 -65.12 35.58
N ALA A 613 48.87 -65.00 36.30
CA ALA A 613 47.51 -65.14 35.78
C ALA A 613 47.00 -63.87 35.05
N LEU A 614 47.42 -62.66 35.44
CA LEU A 614 47.25 -61.45 34.63
C LEU A 614 48.01 -61.58 33.30
N ILE A 615 49.26 -62.04 33.34
CA ILE A 615 50.06 -62.35 32.14
C ILE A 615 49.40 -63.46 31.32
N ALA A 616 48.81 -64.48 31.94
CA ALA A 616 48.10 -65.55 31.24
C ALA A 616 46.79 -65.08 30.60
N ILE A 617 45.98 -64.23 31.26
CA ILE A 617 44.79 -63.63 30.64
C ILE A 617 45.18 -62.66 29.53
N LEU A 618 46.26 -61.87 29.70
CA LEU A 618 46.76 -61.00 28.65
C LEU A 618 47.25 -61.81 27.43
N LEU A 619 48.00 -62.91 27.66
CA LEU A 619 48.40 -63.84 26.61
C LEU A 619 47.19 -64.51 25.93
N CYS A 620 46.20 -65.00 26.69
CA CYS A 620 44.98 -65.56 26.13
C CYS A 620 44.16 -64.52 25.34
N ALA A 621 44.10 -63.27 25.79
CA ALA A 621 43.43 -62.18 25.08
C ALA A 621 44.18 -61.82 23.79
N ILE A 622 45.51 -61.77 23.81
CA ILE A 622 46.36 -61.57 22.62
C ILE A 622 46.22 -62.75 21.65
N ILE A 623 46.19 -63.99 22.15
CA ILE A 623 45.99 -65.20 21.32
C ILE A 623 44.58 -65.20 20.72
N LEU A 624 43.54 -64.84 21.47
CA LEU A 624 42.17 -64.68 20.96
C LEU A 624 42.07 -63.56 19.92
N LEU A 625 42.71 -62.41 20.15
CA LEU A 625 42.81 -61.35 19.14
C LEU A 625 43.53 -61.82 17.88
N MET A 626 44.65 -62.55 18.02
CA MET A 626 45.35 -63.14 16.89
C MET A 626 44.49 -64.18 16.16
N ILE A 627 43.69 -64.98 16.86
CA ILE A 627 42.73 -65.92 16.26
C ILE A 627 41.59 -65.16 15.56
N VAL A 628 41.05 -64.09 16.13
CA VAL A 628 40.00 -63.27 15.50
C VAL A 628 40.55 -62.51 14.27
N VAL A 629 41.77 -61.99 14.34
CA VAL A 629 42.49 -61.38 13.20
C VAL A 629 42.78 -62.43 12.13
N LEU A 630 43.22 -63.64 12.50
CA LEU A 630 43.42 -64.75 11.57
C LEU A 630 42.10 -65.20 10.94
N PHE A 631 41.01 -65.29 11.72
CA PHE A 631 39.70 -65.73 11.24
C PHE A 631 39.04 -64.67 10.36
N THR A 632 39.19 -63.38 10.67
CA THR A 632 38.75 -62.28 9.81
C THR A 632 39.60 -62.18 8.54
N ALA A 633 40.92 -62.40 8.62
CA ALA A 633 41.79 -62.50 7.44
C ALA A 633 41.42 -63.71 6.56
N LEU A 634 41.18 -64.89 7.13
CA LEU A 634 40.72 -66.09 6.42
C LEU A 634 39.32 -65.91 5.83
N LYS A 635 38.40 -65.22 6.53
CA LYS A 635 37.06 -64.86 6.02
C LYS A 635 37.15 -63.82 4.90
N ARG A 636 38.16 -62.94 4.92
CA ARG A 636 38.48 -61.97 3.86
C ARG A 636 39.17 -62.62 2.66
N GLN A 637 39.97 -63.68 2.87
CA GLN A 637 40.52 -64.53 1.80
C GLN A 637 39.46 -65.44 1.17
N ARG A 638 38.47 -65.95 1.92
CA ARG A 638 37.32 -66.72 1.39
C ARG A 638 36.32 -65.90 0.55
N LYS A 639 36.57 -64.61 0.27
CA LYS A 639 35.74 -63.74 -0.60
C LYS A 639 36.43 -63.28 -1.89
N LYS A 640 37.43 -64.04 -2.33
CA LYS A 640 37.95 -64.13 -3.71
C LYS A 640 38.16 -65.65 -3.93
N GLU A 641 37.81 -66.32 -5.03
CA GLU A 641 37.77 -66.02 -6.48
C GLU A 641 36.63 -66.86 -7.13
N PRO A 642 36.64 -67.23 -8.44
CA PRO A 642 36.35 -66.39 -9.62
C PRO A 642 35.14 -66.90 -10.46
N LEU A 643 34.88 -66.25 -11.60
CA LEU A 643 33.91 -66.67 -12.64
C LEU A 643 34.31 -67.98 -13.36
N ILE A 644 33.33 -68.73 -13.90
CA ILE A 644 33.19 -69.14 -15.34
C ILE A 644 32.12 -70.25 -15.58
N ILE A 645 31.11 -69.92 -16.40
CA ILE A 645 30.39 -70.67 -17.47
C ILE A 645 29.95 -72.15 -17.30
N SER A 646 28.61 -72.37 -17.37
CA SER A 646 27.87 -73.26 -18.32
C SER A 646 26.36 -73.09 -18.05
N LYS A 647 25.53 -72.40 -18.86
CA LYS A 647 25.05 -72.63 -20.24
C LYS A 647 24.09 -73.81 -20.39
N GLU A 648 22.80 -73.49 -20.60
CA GLU A 648 21.69 -74.21 -21.29
C GLU A 648 20.40 -73.46 -20.83
N ASP A 649 19.78 -72.52 -21.57
CA ASP A 649 19.03 -72.63 -22.85
C ASP A 649 17.85 -73.65 -22.73
N VAL A 650 16.58 -73.36 -23.06
CA VAL A 650 16.01 -72.53 -24.14
C VAL A 650 14.58 -72.05 -23.77
N ARG A 651 14.19 -70.81 -24.14
CA ARG A 651 12.97 -70.44 -24.95
C ARG A 651 12.59 -68.95 -24.90
N ASP A 652 12.74 -68.31 -26.06
CA ASP A 652 11.79 -67.43 -26.76
C ASP A 652 11.19 -66.20 -26.04
N ASN A 653 11.52 -64.95 -26.43
CA ASN A 653 11.28 -64.23 -27.71
C ASN A 653 9.91 -63.51 -27.79
N VAL A 654 9.88 -62.22 -27.44
CA VAL A 654 9.06 -61.17 -28.08
C VAL A 654 9.89 -59.87 -28.13
N VAL A 655 9.74 -59.08 -29.20
CA VAL A 655 10.55 -57.89 -29.55
C VAL A 655 9.62 -56.69 -29.89
N SER A 656 10.19 -55.47 -29.94
CA SER A 656 9.66 -54.13 -30.34
C SER A 656 9.19 -53.23 -29.17
N TYR A 657 9.80 -52.06 -28.89
CA TYR A 657 9.96 -50.77 -29.66
C TYR A 657 8.64 -49.96 -29.66
N ASN A 658 8.50 -48.68 -29.24
CA ASN A 658 9.39 -47.59 -28.73
C ASN A 658 8.66 -46.85 -27.54
N ASP A 659 8.92 -45.64 -27.05
CA ASP A 659 9.74 -44.46 -27.47
C ASP A 659 10.00 -43.48 -26.29
N GLU A 660 10.93 -42.55 -26.50
CA GLU A 660 11.16 -41.25 -25.80
C GLU A 660 11.40 -41.15 -24.25
N GLY A 661 12.37 -40.29 -23.87
CA GLY A 661 12.51 -39.71 -22.52
C GLY A 661 13.94 -39.63 -21.98
N GLY A 662 14.57 -38.43 -22.00
CA GLY A 662 15.87 -38.17 -21.34
C GLY A 662 15.75 -37.97 -19.81
N GLY A 663 16.79 -37.61 -19.05
CA GLY A 663 18.19 -37.34 -19.40
C GLY A 663 18.98 -36.94 -18.13
N GLU A 664 20.31 -37.07 -18.19
CA GLU A 664 21.41 -36.47 -17.39
C GLU A 664 21.06 -35.78 -16.05
N GLU A 665 21.57 -36.18 -14.88
CA GLU A 665 22.99 -36.22 -14.43
C GLU A 665 23.79 -34.94 -14.70
N ASP A 666 23.71 -33.98 -13.79
CA ASP A 666 24.62 -32.82 -13.74
C ASP A 666 25.58 -32.90 -12.53
N THR A 667 26.85 -33.20 -12.81
CA THR A 667 27.97 -32.82 -11.95
C THR A 667 29.12 -32.32 -12.82
N GLN A 668 29.62 -31.11 -12.56
CA GLN A 668 31.04 -30.80 -12.29
C GLN A 668 31.32 -29.29 -12.33
N ALA A 669 32.51 -28.93 -11.86
CA ALA A 669 32.95 -27.55 -11.67
C ALA A 669 34.34 -27.30 -12.26
N PHE A 670 34.63 -26.02 -12.53
CA PHE A 670 35.92 -25.41 -12.85
C PHE A 670 36.63 -25.79 -14.16
N ASP A 671 36.92 -24.75 -14.96
CA ASP A 671 38.29 -24.50 -15.43
C ASP A 671 38.55 -22.98 -15.61
N ILE A 672 39.83 -22.59 -15.67
CA ILE A 672 40.34 -21.22 -15.76
C ILE A 672 41.08 -21.05 -17.11
N GLY A 673 40.75 -20.01 -17.90
CA GLY A 673 41.52 -19.72 -19.12
C GLY A 673 41.16 -18.38 -19.77
N ALA A 674 42.15 -17.48 -19.90
CA ALA A 674 41.96 -16.14 -20.45
C ALA A 674 42.01 -16.07 -21.99
N LEU A 675 41.31 -15.11 -22.61
CA LEU A 675 41.86 -14.10 -23.56
C LEU A 675 40.79 -13.24 -24.28
N ARG A 676 41.17 -11.99 -24.59
CA ARG A 676 40.64 -11.04 -25.62
C ARG A 676 39.31 -10.28 -25.42
N HIS A 677 39.46 -9.01 -25.05
CA HIS A 677 38.84 -7.86 -25.77
C HIS A 677 39.58 -7.64 -27.13
N PRO A 678 39.08 -6.89 -28.15
CA PRO A 678 38.26 -5.66 -28.13
C PRO A 678 36.87 -5.84 -28.80
N ASP A 679 35.91 -4.91 -28.74
CA ASP A 679 35.92 -3.53 -29.30
C ASP A 679 35.22 -2.47 -28.44
N ALA A 680 35.51 -1.20 -28.75
CA ALA A 680 35.03 -0.02 -28.02
C ALA A 680 34.47 1.07 -28.97
N ALA A 681 33.27 1.55 -28.65
CA ALA A 681 32.68 2.84 -29.05
C ALA A 681 31.31 2.97 -28.33
N ALA A 682 30.89 4.10 -27.76
CA ALA A 682 31.59 5.36 -27.50
C ALA A 682 30.97 6.08 -26.28
N ALA A 683 31.83 6.77 -25.52
CA ALA A 683 31.65 8.14 -24.99
C ALA A 683 30.45 8.49 -24.07
N VAL A 684 30.70 8.93 -22.81
CA VAL A 684 30.69 10.36 -22.36
C VAL A 684 29.26 10.85 -22.05
N LEU A 685 28.87 11.37 -20.88
CA LEU A 685 29.48 11.67 -19.55
C LEU A 685 28.36 11.44 -18.48
N GLU A 686 28.42 11.74 -17.17
CA GLU A 686 29.30 12.62 -16.38
C GLU A 686 29.50 12.11 -14.92
N GLU A 687 29.71 13.02 -13.98
CA GLU A 687 30.21 12.91 -12.60
C GLU A 687 29.11 12.94 -11.52
N SER A 688 29.14 12.02 -10.53
CA SER A 688 29.52 12.30 -9.11
C SER A 688 28.37 12.79 -8.18
N ALA A 689 28.44 12.77 -6.84
CA ALA A 689 29.48 12.34 -5.88
C ALA A 689 28.85 12.02 -4.50
N LYS A 690 29.56 11.24 -3.65
CA LYS A 690 29.48 11.23 -2.14
C LYS A 690 28.14 10.73 -1.52
N GLN A 691 28.06 10.17 -0.31
CA GLN A 691 29.01 9.82 0.78
C GLN A 691 28.38 8.65 1.59
N ARG A 692 29.11 7.60 2.02
CA ARG A 692 29.59 7.36 3.41
C ARG A 692 28.66 7.94 4.51
N ARG A 693 28.19 7.22 5.55
CA ARG A 693 28.69 6.07 6.36
C ARG A 693 27.48 5.45 7.11
N ASP A 694 27.36 4.13 7.28
CA ASP A 694 27.87 3.28 8.37
C ASP A 694 27.36 3.57 9.81
N ILE A 695 26.78 2.51 10.42
CA ILE A 695 26.69 2.15 11.87
C ILE A 695 25.38 2.43 12.67
N ILE A 696 24.54 1.37 12.76
CA ILE A 696 23.94 0.60 13.91
C ILE A 696 23.80 1.22 15.35
N PRO A 697 23.02 0.62 16.30
CA PRO A 697 21.64 1.02 16.68
C PRO A 697 21.46 1.34 18.19
N SER A 698 20.22 1.61 18.65
CA SER A 698 19.82 1.41 20.06
C SER A 698 18.29 1.46 20.30
N ASP A 699 17.75 0.45 20.99
CA ASP A 699 16.79 0.49 22.13
C ASP A 699 15.50 1.36 22.05
N THR A 700 14.29 0.79 22.01
CA THR A 700 13.47 0.18 23.10
C THR A 700 13.00 1.13 24.22
N LEU A 701 11.67 1.34 24.31
CA LEU A 701 10.81 1.69 25.47
C LEU A 701 9.34 1.77 24.94
N LEU A 702 8.47 0.78 25.18
CA LEU A 702 7.51 0.65 26.32
C LEU A 702 6.31 1.66 26.32
N TYR A 703 5.12 1.16 25.90
CA TYR A 703 3.70 1.33 26.36
C TYR A 703 3.17 2.65 27.01
N PRO A 704 1.83 2.91 27.14
CA PRO A 704 0.62 2.06 26.99
C PRO A 704 -0.41 2.60 25.93
N VAL A 705 -1.43 1.89 25.44
CA VAL A 705 -2.59 1.15 26.02
C VAL A 705 -3.68 2.03 26.69
N PHE A 706 -4.86 2.00 26.04
CA PHE A 706 -6.23 2.31 26.45
C PHE A 706 -6.56 2.46 27.96
N CYS A 707 -7.43 3.42 28.30
CA CYS A 707 -8.85 3.09 28.55
C CYS A 707 -9.79 4.30 28.55
N ILE A 708 -11.07 4.02 28.30
CA ILE A 708 -12.22 4.94 28.30
C ILE A 708 -12.99 4.73 29.60
N GLU A 709 -13.49 5.79 30.25
CA GLU A 709 -14.81 5.75 30.90
C GLU A 709 -15.43 7.14 31.13
N ASN A 710 -16.73 7.15 31.40
CA ASN A 710 -17.66 8.29 31.32
C ASN A 710 -17.44 9.40 32.36
N TRP A 711 -18.08 10.56 32.15
CA TRP A 711 -19.18 11.12 32.99
C TRP A 711 -19.44 12.61 32.65
N THR A 712 -20.53 12.88 31.91
CA THR A 712 -21.61 13.89 32.14
C THR A 712 -22.44 14.07 30.88
#